data_AF-A0A2V8SD35-F1
#
_entry.id   AF-A0A2V8SD35-F1
#
_cell.length_a   1.000
_cell.length_b   1.000
_cell.length_c   1.000
_cell.angle_alpha   90.00
_cell.angle_beta   90.00
_cell.angle_gamma   90.00
#
_symmetry.space_group_name_H-M   'P 1'
#
loop_
_entity.id
_entity.type
_entity.pdbx_description
1 polymer ?
#
loop_
_entity_poly.entity_id
_entity_poly.type
_entity_poly.pdbx_seq_one_letter_code
_entity_poly.pdbx_strand_id
1 'polypeptide(L)'
;MVRTPAPKRRARCSSSRAVSSHPGPRRPGMDSRARIRAPELSSRGKRARRDPGWPANRRFQAAQRRADPNIRTSQPTRRVRNLTQSRPRLSRKAPVRYKERRPGMARRGGAVGSHPALPDPVLQIDAGEGVGVTPTFWRPVHGDPALPLALLLLLFGLALLTAHARAAARPTVPEDDAYQQALRLYRGGRFTEALEAVRRAAATSGWSAALHTLAGWCQLRGGADKDAGSEFGAALVLDARAIEPRVGLGYVLLRQGKAPAALGRFQEVLRRDPRNADALKGSGLALRDLGRLTEAADRFRRALALEPADAEAQGFLDQVLAAGGLIKESRPRPPVPDATPIEVVAGARERQLWVLDAGVPRPLFVKGINMGVALPGRFPAEFPADPETYARWLDLVSGMGANTVRLYTLLPPAFYSALAQHNREGRGRLWLVQGVWTELPEDHDYDAPPFLDGFREEIRRVVDAVHGNLDLPPRPGRASGSYRADVSSSLLAFLVGREWEPFSVARYDAREDGSVAGPGGGSFVGAYFETRPEEGATRFERWLASILDFTVAYETGRYRQQRPVSFVNWPTLDPLSHPTEATVAEEEALRRRLGEPPPPGPIQEYDNDAVGVDAARIHALPAAQGGLFATYHAYPYYPDFMNLDPGYLKAHDSLGPSSYIGYLRDLARHHGEQPILIAELGVPSSRGIAHLQPQGWNHGGHDERAQGEIDARLMRDVREAGLAGGILFSLLDEWFKRNWLVAEFEIPYERNPLWLNVLDPEQNYGVLAARPGASGWKVAIDGRGEDWRDVAPLAVKREGGPLRSFADGHDAARTLRALAVTSDEAYLYIRLQVAKLDADGDGSPDWRDASYLIGIDTYDARRGDHRMPVEESVPSPAGLEFCLIFDGDDTSRLLVDPPYDIFTHRYHRPYQSVENADGRFMEIRVETNRRRIGRDGTLFPAQGSSRSPLRRGSIDPRDPDYTTLADWEASVSGSFIEARIGWGLLNVTDPSSRRVLHDDPNDLRSIGTVETPGFRFYATAVKPEAPPGGETPLKARLADRLPAAAHLAAADLPLYAWRGWDRPSYRIEKKASWAILKKAFESLDRQAAASREGP
;
A
#
# COMPACT_ATOMS: atom_id res chain seq x y z
N MET A 1 23.53 0.54 -50.56
CA MET A 1 23.18 -0.56 -51.49
C MET A 1 22.55 -1.64 -50.62
N VAL A 2 21.22 -1.79 -50.52
CA VAL A 2 20.23 -2.15 -51.56
C VAL A 2 20.47 -3.53 -52.16
N ARG A 3 19.78 -4.56 -51.64
CA ARG A 3 18.92 -5.46 -52.42
C ARG A 3 18.12 -6.43 -51.53
N THR A 4 16.80 -6.37 -51.63
CA THR A 4 15.88 -7.49 -51.36
C THR A 4 15.93 -8.48 -52.54
N PRO A 5 15.44 -9.74 -52.38
CA PRO A 5 14.06 -9.99 -52.82
C PRO A 5 13.27 -11.09 -52.07
N ALA A 6 11.95 -10.99 -52.19
CA ALA A 6 10.97 -12.08 -52.20
C ALA A 6 9.96 -11.76 -53.34
N PRO A 7 8.83 -12.47 -53.60
CA PRO A 7 8.37 -13.80 -53.17
C PRO A 7 7.92 -14.69 -54.37
N LYS A 8 7.29 -15.86 -54.14
CA LYS A 8 6.37 -16.52 -55.12
C LYS A 8 5.14 -17.15 -54.43
N ARG A 9 4.11 -17.55 -55.21
CA ARG A 9 2.70 -17.73 -54.79
C ARG A 9 1.94 -18.78 -55.64
N ARG A 10 0.80 -19.31 -55.12
CA ARG A 10 -0.38 -19.96 -55.79
C ARG A 10 -0.39 -21.47 -56.20
N ALA A 11 -0.99 -22.28 -55.32
CA ALA A 11 -2.16 -23.20 -55.45
C ALA A 11 -2.80 -23.63 -56.81
N ARG A 12 -3.31 -24.91 -56.88
CA ARG A 12 -4.67 -25.34 -57.35
C ARG A 12 -4.94 -26.88 -57.30
N CYS A 13 -6.19 -27.30 -56.96
CA CYS A 13 -7.03 -28.45 -57.45
C CYS A 13 -6.50 -29.93 -57.42
N SER A 14 -7.29 -31.04 -57.44
CA SER A 14 -8.76 -31.33 -57.46
C SER A 14 -9.14 -32.84 -57.24
N SER A 15 -10.37 -33.14 -56.73
CA SER A 15 -11.18 -34.40 -56.89
C SER A 15 -10.67 -35.74 -56.26
N SER A 16 -11.42 -36.85 -56.06
CA SER A 16 -12.77 -37.34 -56.49
C SER A 16 -13.49 -38.28 -55.45
N ARG A 17 -14.53 -39.08 -55.83
CA ARG A 17 -15.43 -39.91 -54.96
C ARG A 17 -15.54 -41.42 -55.32
N ALA A 18 -15.89 -42.30 -54.36
CA ALA A 18 -16.70 -43.55 -54.46
C ALA A 18 -17.12 -44.00 -53.01
N VAL A 19 -18.39 -44.30 -52.60
CA VAL A 19 -19.31 -45.45 -52.86
C VAL A 19 -18.89 -46.75 -52.12
N SER A 20 -19.71 -47.52 -51.35
CA SER A 20 -21.19 -47.55 -51.07
C SER A 20 -21.52 -47.36 -49.55
N SER A 21 -22.34 -48.09 -48.72
CA SER A 21 -23.13 -49.36 -48.75
C SER A 21 -24.37 -49.34 -47.77
N HIS A 22 -25.06 -50.48 -47.52
CA HIS A 22 -26.26 -50.69 -46.64
C HIS A 22 -26.39 -52.21 -46.22
N PRO A 23 -27.35 -52.72 -45.38
CA PRO A 23 -28.71 -52.23 -45.03
C PRO A 23 -29.18 -52.33 -43.53
N GLY A 24 -30.46 -51.97 -43.25
CA GLY A 24 -31.15 -52.03 -41.94
C GLY A 24 -32.03 -53.29 -41.72
N PRO A 25 -33.12 -53.27 -40.90
CA PRO A 25 -34.14 -52.21 -40.70
C PRO A 25 -34.25 -51.75 -39.21
N ARG A 26 -35.36 -51.38 -38.51
CA ARG A 26 -36.86 -51.36 -38.69
C ARG A 26 -37.53 -50.30 -37.77
N ARG A 27 -38.86 -50.12 -37.85
CA ARG A 27 -39.76 -49.21 -37.06
C ARG A 27 -41.21 -49.79 -36.99
N PRO A 28 -42.29 -49.17 -36.42
CA PRO A 28 -42.83 -47.78 -36.60
C PRO A 28 -42.28 -46.71 -35.60
N GLY A 29 -42.73 -45.45 -35.54
CA GLY A 29 -43.80 -44.72 -36.26
C GLY A 29 -43.54 -43.20 -36.39
N MET A 30 -44.39 -42.33 -35.83
CA MET A 30 -45.45 -41.47 -36.44
C MET A 30 -45.77 -40.28 -35.49
N ASP A 31 -46.55 -39.20 -35.76
CA ASP A 31 -46.99 -38.44 -36.97
C ASP A 31 -47.94 -37.28 -36.49
N SER A 32 -48.01 -36.02 -36.95
CA SER A 32 -47.10 -35.00 -37.54
C SER A 32 -47.58 -33.59 -37.00
N ARG A 33 -47.62 -32.35 -37.56
CA ARG A 33 -47.49 -31.60 -38.85
C ARG A 33 -47.17 -30.12 -38.50
N ALA A 34 -46.46 -29.21 -39.20
CA ALA A 34 -45.89 -29.06 -40.56
C ALA A 34 -46.65 -28.12 -41.55
N ARG A 35 -46.33 -26.80 -41.56
CA ARG A 35 -46.51 -25.76 -42.64
C ARG A 35 -45.74 -24.46 -42.25
N ILE A 36 -44.81 -23.89 -43.05
CA ILE A 36 -44.96 -22.95 -44.21
C ILE A 36 -45.42 -21.53 -43.75
N ARG A 37 -44.82 -20.35 -44.11
CA ARG A 37 -43.99 -19.88 -45.28
C ARG A 37 -42.96 -18.75 -44.90
N ALA A 38 -42.29 -18.15 -45.91
CA ALA A 38 -41.46 -16.91 -45.91
C ALA A 38 -42.06 -15.88 -46.94
N PRO A 39 -41.52 -14.66 -47.29
CA PRO A 39 -40.15 -14.10 -47.11
C PRO A 39 -39.98 -12.55 -46.87
N GLU A 40 -38.71 -12.10 -46.77
CA GLU A 40 -38.02 -10.87 -47.27
C GLU A 40 -38.55 -9.40 -47.26
N LEU A 41 -37.61 -8.49 -46.95
CA LEU A 41 -37.28 -7.17 -47.55
C LEU A 41 -38.18 -5.90 -47.47
N SER A 42 -37.81 -5.03 -46.52
CA SER A 42 -37.35 -3.63 -46.73
C SER A 42 -38.31 -2.40 -46.91
N SER A 43 -38.02 -1.39 -46.08
CA SER A 43 -37.91 0.06 -46.40
C SER A 43 -39.10 1.04 -46.22
N ARG A 44 -38.73 2.26 -45.76
CA ARG A 44 -39.37 3.60 -45.88
C ARG A 44 -40.75 3.86 -45.25
N GLY A 45 -40.77 4.77 -44.26
CA GLY A 45 -41.94 5.56 -43.84
C GLY A 45 -41.53 6.75 -42.95
N LYS A 46 -42.04 7.96 -43.20
CA LYS A 46 -41.75 9.19 -42.41
C LYS A 46 -43.07 9.87 -42.00
N ARG A 47 -43.06 10.53 -40.82
CA ARG A 47 -44.04 11.54 -40.33
C ARG A 47 -45.45 10.99 -39.96
N ALA A 48 -46.24 11.62 -39.07
CA ALA A 48 -45.97 12.59 -37.97
C ALA A 48 -47.24 12.84 -37.11
N ARG A 49 -47.07 13.37 -35.88
CA ARG A 49 -48.00 14.23 -35.07
C ARG A 49 -49.49 13.79 -34.96
N ARG A 50 -50.09 13.68 -33.76
CA ARG A 50 -50.40 14.84 -32.88
C ARG A 50 -50.96 14.46 -31.48
N ASP A 51 -50.78 15.43 -30.57
CA ASP A 51 -51.36 15.72 -29.23
C ASP A 51 -52.92 15.66 -29.12
N PRO A 52 -53.58 15.84 -27.93
CA PRO A 52 -53.08 16.50 -26.69
C PRO A 52 -53.51 15.97 -25.30
N GLY A 53 -52.93 16.55 -24.24
CA GLY A 53 -53.37 16.43 -22.84
C GLY A 53 -52.59 17.30 -21.83
N TRP A 54 -53.12 18.46 -21.46
CA TRP A 54 -52.62 19.42 -20.44
C TRP A 54 -53.79 19.76 -19.46
N PRO A 55 -53.64 20.46 -18.30
CA PRO A 55 -52.67 21.53 -17.99
C PRO A 55 -51.99 21.41 -16.59
N ALA A 56 -51.48 22.53 -16.03
CA ALA A 56 -50.52 22.58 -14.91
C ALA A 56 -50.83 23.68 -13.86
N ASN A 57 -49.91 23.86 -12.88
CA ASN A 57 -49.78 24.97 -11.90
C ASN A 57 -50.72 24.93 -10.65
N ARG A 58 -50.38 25.45 -9.45
CA ARG A 58 -49.11 26.02 -8.89
C ARG A 58 -49.12 26.17 -7.34
N ARG A 59 -47.90 26.18 -6.77
CA ARG A 59 -47.39 27.01 -5.64
C ARG A 59 -47.81 26.79 -4.15
N PHE A 60 -46.74 26.78 -3.33
CA PHE A 60 -46.50 27.50 -2.05
C PHE A 60 -46.98 26.94 -0.69
N GLN A 61 -46.01 26.91 0.25
CA GLN A 61 -46.00 27.43 1.65
C GLN A 61 -47.20 27.19 2.60
N ALA A 62 -47.03 27.02 3.92
CA ALA A 62 -45.84 26.75 4.77
C ALA A 62 -46.31 26.49 6.23
N ALA A 63 -45.35 26.23 7.12
CA ALA A 63 -45.37 26.61 8.54
C ALA A 63 -46.33 25.91 9.55
N GLN A 64 -45.69 25.11 10.41
CA GLN A 64 -45.70 25.24 11.87
C GLN A 64 -46.88 24.74 12.76
N ARG A 65 -46.44 24.00 13.80
CA ARG A 65 -46.88 24.00 15.22
C ARG A 65 -48.07 23.12 15.69
N ARG A 66 -47.64 22.17 16.55
CA ARG A 66 -48.08 21.92 17.96
C ARG A 66 -49.15 20.85 18.25
N ALA A 67 -49.01 20.35 19.49
CA ALA A 67 -50.04 19.77 20.36
C ALA A 67 -50.40 18.28 20.21
N ASP A 68 -49.46 17.43 20.66
CA ASP A 68 -49.67 16.45 21.77
C ASP A 68 -50.57 17.06 22.92
N PRO A 69 -51.31 16.31 23.78
CA PRO A 69 -51.10 14.89 24.11
C PRO A 69 -52.34 14.00 24.43
N ASN A 70 -52.03 12.71 24.70
CA ASN A 70 -52.63 11.79 25.70
C ASN A 70 -54.10 11.92 26.17
N ILE A 71 -54.82 10.78 26.17
CA ILE A 71 -55.36 10.07 27.36
C ILE A 71 -55.79 8.65 26.90
N ARG A 72 -55.26 7.52 27.40
CA ARG A 72 -55.22 6.91 28.75
C ARG A 72 -56.53 6.25 29.25
N THR A 73 -56.52 4.91 29.30
CA THR A 73 -57.06 4.03 30.39
C THR A 73 -58.59 4.02 30.68
N SER A 74 -59.25 2.91 31.05
CA SER A 74 -58.81 1.51 31.30
C SER A 74 -59.99 0.55 31.65
N GLN A 75 -59.69 -0.76 31.66
CA GLN A 75 -60.29 -1.79 32.57
C GLN A 75 -61.73 -2.30 32.24
N PRO A 76 -62.24 -3.40 32.86
CA PRO A 76 -61.77 -4.78 32.58
C PRO A 76 -62.89 -5.89 32.55
N THR A 77 -62.57 -7.14 32.16
CA THR A 77 -62.61 -8.35 33.05
C THR A 77 -62.58 -9.72 32.32
N ARG A 78 -61.81 -10.65 32.92
CA ARG A 78 -61.88 -12.14 32.95
C ARG A 78 -62.88 -12.89 32.04
N ARG A 79 -62.37 -13.93 31.35
CA ARG A 79 -62.46 -15.35 31.82
C ARG A 79 -61.41 -16.27 31.16
N VAL A 80 -61.29 -17.50 31.68
CA VAL A 80 -60.09 -18.39 31.63
C VAL A 80 -60.33 -19.66 30.81
N ARG A 81 -59.33 -20.13 30.03
CA ARG A 81 -58.85 -21.54 29.95
C ARG A 81 -57.68 -21.77 28.95
N ASN A 82 -56.62 -22.44 29.43
CA ASN A 82 -55.90 -23.63 28.90
C ASN A 82 -55.74 -23.86 27.37
N LEU A 83 -54.62 -24.39 26.82
CA LEU A 83 -53.44 -25.09 27.38
C LEU A 83 -52.20 -25.07 26.42
N THR A 84 -51.07 -25.66 26.86
CA THR A 84 -49.71 -25.83 26.25
C THR A 84 -49.66 -26.35 24.80
N GLN A 85 -48.73 -25.96 23.90
CA GLN A 85 -47.23 -25.91 23.88
C GLN A 85 -46.47 -27.25 23.71
N SER A 86 -45.47 -27.28 22.81
CA SER A 86 -44.14 -27.85 23.10
C SER A 86 -43.01 -27.37 22.15
N ARG A 87 -41.82 -27.13 22.73
CA ARG A 87 -40.47 -27.03 22.14
C ARG A 87 -39.48 -27.62 23.19
N PRO A 88 -38.40 -28.34 22.84
CA PRO A 88 -37.26 -28.52 23.75
C PRO A 88 -36.42 -27.22 23.78
N ARG A 89 -35.81 -26.70 24.86
CA ARG A 89 -35.35 -27.14 26.21
C ARG A 89 -33.88 -27.57 26.32
N LEU A 90 -33.11 -26.75 27.07
CA LEU A 90 -32.22 -27.10 28.21
C LEU A 90 -31.76 -25.76 28.84
N SER A 91 -32.51 -25.18 29.78
CA SER A 91 -32.40 -25.36 31.25
C SER A 91 -31.21 -24.63 31.93
N ARG A 92 -31.48 -23.45 32.52
CA ARG A 92 -30.69 -22.88 33.63
C ARG A 92 -31.25 -23.37 34.97
N LYS A 93 -30.38 -23.57 35.97
CA LYS A 93 -30.73 -23.50 37.40
C LYS A 93 -29.72 -22.60 38.13
N ALA A 94 -30.14 -22.08 39.29
CA ALA A 94 -29.60 -20.87 39.89
C ALA A 94 -28.18 -21.02 40.50
N PRO A 95 -27.40 -19.93 40.55
CA PRO A 95 -26.27 -19.82 41.48
C PRO A 95 -26.76 -19.67 42.93
N VAL A 96 -25.97 -20.17 43.87
CA VAL A 96 -26.24 -20.12 45.31
C VAL A 96 -25.72 -18.81 45.91
N ARG A 97 -26.37 -18.30 46.97
CA ARG A 97 -25.86 -17.17 47.76
C ARG A 97 -24.52 -17.51 48.40
N TYR A 98 -23.45 -16.81 48.03
CA TYR A 98 -22.28 -16.68 48.90
C TYR A 98 -22.42 -15.45 49.83
N LYS A 99 -21.92 -15.57 51.06
CA LYS A 99 -21.89 -14.46 52.03
C LYS A 99 -20.51 -13.82 52.01
N GLU A 100 -20.38 -12.64 51.43
CA GLU A 100 -19.20 -11.81 51.69
C GLU A 100 -19.25 -11.25 53.12
N ARG A 101 -18.14 -11.38 53.85
CA ARG A 101 -17.93 -10.67 55.11
C ARG A 101 -17.32 -9.31 54.82
N ARG A 102 -17.98 -8.23 55.28
CA ARG A 102 -17.27 -6.98 55.58
C ARG A 102 -16.33 -7.23 56.76
N PRO A 103 -15.09 -6.72 56.71
CA PRO A 103 -14.76 -5.38 57.21
C PRO A 103 -14.39 -4.43 56.07
N GLY A 104 -14.25 -3.12 56.27
CA GLY A 104 -14.43 -2.26 57.45
C GLY A 104 -14.11 -0.82 57.04
N MET A 105 -14.83 0.19 57.56
CA MET A 105 -14.66 1.57 57.07
C MET A 105 -13.35 2.23 57.49
N ALA A 106 -12.71 2.94 56.56
CA ALA A 106 -12.04 4.21 56.84
C ALA A 106 -12.46 5.23 55.77
N ARG A 107 -12.97 6.40 56.18
CA ARG A 107 -13.37 7.50 55.28
C ARG A 107 -12.35 8.64 55.31
N ARG A 108 -11.92 9.08 54.14
CA ARG A 108 -11.54 10.47 53.74
C ARG A 108 -11.34 10.41 52.21
N GLY A 109 -11.74 11.38 51.39
CA GLY A 109 -12.28 12.71 51.70
C GLY A 109 -11.51 13.77 50.94
N GLY A 110 -11.79 13.94 49.65
CA GLY A 110 -11.13 14.88 48.74
C GLY A 110 -12.00 15.12 47.51
N ALA A 111 -11.91 16.31 46.91
CA ALA A 111 -12.82 16.75 45.85
C ALA A 111 -12.44 16.20 44.46
N VAL A 112 -13.44 16.07 43.58
CA VAL A 112 -13.23 15.79 42.16
C VAL A 112 -12.71 17.06 41.47
N GLY A 113 -11.48 17.02 41.00
CA GLY A 113 -10.94 17.99 40.04
C GLY A 113 -10.97 17.40 38.64
N SER A 114 -11.70 18.04 37.72
CA SER A 114 -11.68 17.68 36.30
C SER A 114 -10.34 18.06 35.67
N HIS A 115 -9.53 17.07 35.31
CA HIS A 115 -8.35 17.27 34.45
C HIS A 115 -8.72 17.02 32.97
N PRO A 116 -8.03 17.69 32.03
CA PRO A 116 -8.42 17.71 30.62
C PRO A 116 -8.22 16.36 29.94
N ALA A 117 -8.92 16.17 28.81
CA ALA A 117 -8.64 15.08 27.89
C ALA A 117 -7.19 15.14 27.39
N LEU A 118 -6.61 13.97 27.14
CA LEU A 118 -5.35 13.83 26.42
C LEU A 118 -5.62 13.94 24.91
N PRO A 119 -4.66 14.42 24.10
CA PRO A 119 -4.84 14.51 22.65
C PRO A 119 -4.95 13.12 22.01
N ASP A 120 -5.90 12.98 21.09
CA ASP A 120 -6.16 11.72 20.38
C ASP A 120 -5.07 11.39 19.35
N PRO A 121 -4.74 10.11 19.14
CA PRO A 121 -3.92 9.68 18.02
C PRO A 121 -4.73 9.76 16.71
N VAL A 122 -4.57 10.87 15.99
CA VAL A 122 -5.24 11.10 14.69
C VAL A 122 -4.76 10.07 13.66
N LEU A 123 -5.70 9.57 12.85
CA LEU A 123 -5.44 8.60 11.80
C LEU A 123 -4.88 9.31 10.56
N GLN A 124 -3.60 9.70 10.63
CA GLN A 124 -2.94 10.61 9.67
C GLN A 124 -1.80 9.90 8.92
N ILE A 125 -1.71 10.13 7.61
CA ILE A 125 -0.57 9.68 6.78
C ILE A 125 0.50 10.78 6.81
N ASP A 126 1.22 10.86 7.94
CA ASP A 126 2.23 11.90 8.16
C ASP A 126 3.48 11.72 7.28
N ALA A 127 3.76 12.74 6.46
CA ALA A 127 4.97 12.85 5.63
C ALA A 127 6.05 13.75 6.28
N GLY A 128 6.27 13.55 7.59
CA GLY A 128 7.14 14.32 8.48
C GLY A 128 6.54 14.37 9.88
N GLU A 129 7.29 14.44 10.98
CA GLU A 129 8.69 14.86 11.12
C GLU A 129 9.62 13.76 11.68
N GLY A 130 10.93 14.01 11.63
CA GLY A 130 11.96 13.15 12.22
C GLY A 130 13.10 13.95 12.84
N VAL A 131 12.89 14.50 14.05
CA VAL A 131 13.96 15.10 14.87
C VAL A 131 13.81 14.64 16.32
N GLY A 132 14.79 13.90 16.83
CA GLY A 132 14.78 13.42 18.21
C GLY A 132 15.23 14.51 19.20
N VAL A 133 14.35 14.87 20.15
CA VAL A 133 14.69 15.64 21.35
C VAL A 133 14.15 14.90 22.57
N THR A 134 15.03 14.39 23.43
CA THR A 134 14.62 13.69 24.66
C THR A 134 14.06 14.69 25.67
N PRO A 135 12.83 14.49 26.20
CA PRO A 135 12.22 15.44 27.12
C PRO A 135 12.82 15.34 28.54
N THR A 136 12.80 16.45 29.28
CA THR A 136 12.89 16.41 30.74
C THR A 136 11.82 17.33 31.34
N PHE A 137 10.80 16.75 31.95
CA PHE A 137 9.81 17.52 32.71
C PHE A 137 10.42 18.05 34.01
N TRP A 138 10.08 19.28 34.38
CA TRP A 138 10.09 19.73 35.76
C TRP A 138 8.87 20.61 36.05
N ARG A 139 8.26 20.42 37.23
CA ARG A 139 7.42 21.42 37.90
C ARG A 139 7.96 21.62 39.33
N PRO A 140 7.91 22.85 39.89
CA PRO A 140 8.88 23.27 40.89
C PRO A 140 8.46 23.03 42.34
N VAL A 141 9.44 22.71 43.19
CA VAL A 141 9.46 23.03 44.64
C VAL A 141 10.91 23.45 45.02
N HIS A 142 11.03 24.35 45.98
CA HIS A 142 12.23 25.11 46.37
C HIS A 142 13.48 24.28 46.76
N GLY A 143 14.67 24.80 46.41
CA GLY A 143 15.99 24.38 46.92
C GLY A 143 17.11 25.29 46.39
N ASP A 144 18.09 25.65 47.21
CA ASP A 144 19.13 26.65 46.92
C ASP A 144 20.32 26.05 46.10
N PRO A 145 20.87 26.70 45.06
CA PRO A 145 21.84 26.06 44.16
C PRO A 145 23.30 26.47 44.42
N ALA A 146 24.05 25.65 45.14
CA ALA A 146 25.52 25.71 45.19
C ALA A 146 26.14 24.30 45.23
N LEU A 147 27.20 24.07 44.43
CA LEU A 147 27.91 22.78 44.26
C LEU A 147 26.99 21.58 43.94
N PRO A 148 26.69 21.32 42.66
CA PRO A 148 27.45 20.24 42.02
C PRO A 148 27.86 20.48 40.55
N LEU A 149 27.51 21.63 39.96
CA LEU A 149 27.62 21.87 38.51
C LEU A 149 29.06 21.66 37.96
N ALA A 150 30.09 22.03 38.73
CA ALA A 150 31.49 21.83 38.35
C ALA A 150 31.89 20.35 38.21
N LEU A 151 31.31 19.45 39.01
CA LEU A 151 31.60 18.02 38.96
C LEU A 151 30.88 17.35 37.77
N LEU A 152 29.65 17.78 37.49
CA LEU A 152 28.88 17.34 36.32
C LEU A 152 29.52 17.78 35.00
N LEU A 153 30.04 19.02 34.91
CA LEU A 153 30.76 19.49 33.74
C LEU A 153 32.07 18.72 33.49
N LEU A 154 32.79 18.32 34.54
CA LEU A 154 33.98 17.46 34.40
C LEU A 154 33.63 16.08 33.82
N LEU A 155 32.53 15.48 34.29
CA LEU A 155 32.08 14.16 33.83
C LEU A 155 31.49 14.21 32.40
N PHE A 156 30.75 15.27 32.05
CA PHE A 156 30.26 15.47 30.68
C PHE A 156 31.39 15.71 29.67
N GLY A 157 32.44 16.44 30.09
CA GLY A 157 33.67 16.60 29.30
C GLY A 157 34.38 15.27 29.01
N LEU A 158 34.36 14.33 29.97
CA LEU A 158 34.96 13.01 29.79
C LEU A 158 34.08 12.06 28.95
N ALA A 159 32.76 12.19 29.01
CA ALA A 159 31.82 11.42 28.17
C ALA A 159 31.84 11.85 26.69
N LEU A 160 31.98 13.16 26.41
CA LEU A 160 32.12 13.67 25.04
C LEU A 160 33.41 13.21 24.35
N LEU A 161 34.44 12.84 25.13
CA LEU A 161 35.69 12.23 24.66
C LEU A 161 35.58 10.73 24.33
N THR A 162 34.50 10.04 24.73
CA THR A 162 34.29 8.60 24.41
C THR A 162 33.13 8.35 23.45
N ALA A 163 32.14 9.24 23.37
CA ALA A 163 30.98 9.09 22.48
C ALA A 163 31.29 9.25 20.97
N HIS A 164 32.39 9.92 20.60
CA HIS A 164 32.79 10.07 19.18
C HIS A 164 33.49 8.82 18.59
N ALA A 165 33.74 7.78 19.38
CA ALA A 165 34.56 6.62 19.01
C ALA A 165 33.80 5.47 18.30
N ARG A 166 32.71 5.77 17.56
CA ARG A 166 32.07 4.83 16.62
C ARG A 166 31.71 5.46 15.27
N ALA A 167 32.66 6.23 14.73
CA ALA A 167 32.69 6.47 13.29
C ALA A 167 32.71 5.14 12.51
N ALA A 168 32.16 5.14 11.29
CA ALA A 168 32.37 4.03 10.36
C ALA A 168 33.88 3.76 10.20
N ALA A 169 34.25 2.49 10.05
CA ALA A 169 35.65 2.05 10.01
C ALA A 169 36.39 2.64 8.79
N ARG A 170 36.89 3.87 8.95
CA ARG A 170 37.96 4.43 8.13
C ARG A 170 39.12 3.42 8.16
N PRO A 171 39.81 3.17 7.03
CA PRO A 171 41.00 2.33 7.06
C PRO A 171 41.95 2.88 8.12
N THR A 172 42.53 2.01 8.95
CA THR A 172 43.42 2.40 10.04
C THR A 172 44.60 3.15 9.47
N VAL A 173 44.52 4.48 9.54
CA VAL A 173 45.61 5.38 9.20
C VAL A 173 46.75 5.02 10.15
N PRO A 174 47.93 4.63 9.65
CA PRO A 174 49.06 4.41 10.53
C PRO A 174 49.31 5.68 11.34
N GLU A 175 49.49 5.55 12.66
CA GLU A 175 49.99 6.62 13.53
C GLU A 175 51.51 6.82 13.32
N ASP A 176 51.92 6.72 12.06
CA ASP A 176 53.27 6.85 11.55
C ASP A 176 53.43 8.30 11.05
N ASP A 177 54.31 9.05 11.71
CA ASP A 177 54.62 10.44 11.35
C ASP A 177 55.05 10.57 9.88
N ALA A 178 55.62 9.53 9.26
CA ALA A 178 55.96 9.52 7.84
C ALA A 178 54.73 9.48 6.93
N TYR A 179 53.63 8.81 7.31
CA TYR A 179 52.37 8.88 6.57
C TYR A 179 51.74 10.27 6.69
N GLN A 180 51.73 10.87 7.89
CA GLN A 180 51.21 12.22 8.08
C GLN A 180 52.12 13.29 7.45
N GLN A 181 53.43 13.05 7.32
CA GLN A 181 54.33 13.85 6.49
C GLN A 181 53.97 13.71 5.00
N ALA A 182 53.80 12.49 4.50
CA ALA A 182 53.44 12.23 3.11
C ALA A 182 52.11 12.89 2.72
N LEU A 183 51.09 12.79 3.56
CA LEU A 183 49.78 13.41 3.32
C LEU A 183 49.83 14.95 3.34
N ARG A 184 50.67 15.53 4.21
CA ARG A 184 50.95 16.99 4.20
C ARG A 184 51.67 17.42 2.93
N LEU A 185 52.69 16.68 2.49
CA LEU A 185 53.41 16.96 1.24
C LEU A 185 52.49 16.83 0.01
N TYR A 186 51.63 15.80 -0.04
CA TYR A 186 50.63 15.62 -1.10
C TYR A 186 49.64 16.79 -1.16
N ARG A 187 49.08 17.20 0.00
CA ARG A 187 48.19 18.37 0.10
C ARG A 187 48.88 19.69 -0.27
N GLY A 188 50.19 19.80 -0.04
CA GLY A 188 51.03 20.92 -0.48
C GLY A 188 51.50 20.84 -1.94
N GLY A 189 51.01 19.88 -2.74
CA GLY A 189 51.38 19.72 -4.16
C GLY A 189 52.77 19.13 -4.42
N ARG A 190 53.51 18.72 -3.36
CA ARG A 190 54.89 18.23 -3.44
C ARG A 190 54.91 16.72 -3.70
N PHE A 191 54.32 16.30 -4.82
CA PHE A 191 53.97 14.91 -5.10
C PHE A 191 55.18 13.94 -5.12
N THR A 192 56.34 14.37 -5.61
CA THR A 192 57.57 13.55 -5.61
C THR A 192 58.05 13.25 -4.20
N GLU A 193 58.14 14.28 -3.35
CA GLU A 193 58.56 14.16 -1.95
C GLU A 193 57.52 13.43 -1.10
N ALA A 194 56.24 13.59 -1.44
CA ALA A 194 55.15 12.81 -0.85
C ALA A 194 55.29 11.31 -1.19
N LEU A 195 55.61 10.96 -2.44
CA LEU A 195 55.86 9.57 -2.84
C LEU A 195 57.11 8.99 -2.16
N GLU A 196 58.16 9.77 -1.97
CA GLU A 196 59.32 9.36 -1.16
C GLU A 196 58.95 9.16 0.31
N ALA A 197 58.13 10.03 0.89
CA ALA A 197 57.64 9.88 2.27
C ALA A 197 56.75 8.64 2.42
N VAL A 198 55.90 8.32 1.43
CA VAL A 198 55.16 7.04 1.36
C VAL A 198 56.13 5.85 1.31
N ARG A 199 57.17 5.91 0.47
CA ARG A 199 58.19 4.84 0.39
C ARG A 199 58.97 4.67 1.70
N ARG A 200 59.26 5.75 2.43
CA ARG A 200 59.87 5.69 3.77
C ARG A 200 58.92 5.07 4.79
N ALA A 201 57.66 5.49 4.84
CA ALA A 201 56.64 4.89 5.72
C ALA A 201 56.46 3.39 5.42
N ALA A 202 56.38 3.01 4.14
CA ALA A 202 56.26 1.61 3.73
C ALA A 202 57.53 0.77 4.02
N ALA A 203 58.70 1.38 4.12
CA ALA A 203 59.93 0.70 4.51
C ALA A 203 60.00 0.43 6.03
N THR A 204 59.40 1.29 6.87
CA THR A 204 59.29 1.09 8.32
C THR A 204 58.14 0.14 8.68
N SER A 205 56.98 0.38 8.10
CA SER A 205 55.68 -0.13 8.57
C SER A 205 55.02 -1.13 7.61
N GLY A 206 55.69 -1.47 6.50
CA GLY A 206 55.16 -2.30 5.42
C GLY A 206 54.20 -1.55 4.50
N TRP A 207 53.94 -2.10 3.31
CA TRP A 207 52.93 -1.55 2.40
C TRP A 207 51.52 -1.87 2.87
N SER A 208 50.69 -0.83 3.01
CA SER A 208 49.26 -0.94 3.34
C SER A 208 48.39 -0.43 2.20
N ALA A 209 47.09 -0.76 2.21
CA ALA A 209 46.14 -0.23 1.22
C ALA A 209 46.12 1.31 1.20
N ALA A 210 46.26 1.97 2.36
CA ALA A 210 46.34 3.43 2.46
C ALA A 210 47.65 3.99 1.86
N LEU A 211 48.80 3.33 2.09
CA LEU A 211 50.08 3.72 1.51
C LEU A 211 50.08 3.57 -0.01
N HIS A 212 49.60 2.44 -0.54
CA HIS A 212 49.42 2.26 -2.00
C HIS A 212 48.42 3.28 -2.58
N THR A 213 47.32 3.58 -1.88
CA THR A 213 46.37 4.62 -2.32
C THR A 213 47.05 5.99 -2.43
N LEU A 214 47.84 6.39 -1.42
CA LEU A 214 48.55 7.65 -1.43
C LEU A 214 49.69 7.67 -2.47
N ALA A 215 50.43 6.57 -2.66
CA ALA A 215 51.40 6.42 -3.74
C ALA A 215 50.74 6.59 -5.11
N GLY A 216 49.61 5.92 -5.36
CA GLY A 216 48.83 6.02 -6.59
C GLY A 216 48.37 7.45 -6.86
N TRP A 217 47.87 8.17 -5.85
CA TRP A 217 47.52 9.59 -6.00
C TRP A 217 48.74 10.49 -6.26
N CYS A 218 49.88 10.26 -5.60
CA CYS A 218 51.11 11.02 -5.86
C CYS A 218 51.62 10.79 -7.29
N GLN A 219 51.68 9.53 -7.74
CA GLN A 219 52.11 9.15 -9.09
C GLN A 219 51.14 9.69 -10.15
N LEU A 220 49.83 9.61 -9.91
CA LEU A 220 48.82 10.19 -10.80
C LEU A 220 49.00 11.70 -10.91
N ARG A 221 49.05 12.44 -9.80
CA ARG A 221 49.27 13.90 -9.86
C ARG A 221 50.62 14.27 -10.49
N GLY A 222 51.66 13.42 -10.34
CA GLY A 222 52.96 13.53 -11.00
C GLY A 222 53.04 13.08 -12.47
N GLY A 223 51.97 12.53 -13.07
CA GLY A 223 51.94 12.11 -14.48
C GLY A 223 52.31 10.65 -14.78
N ALA A 224 52.65 9.85 -13.77
CA ALA A 224 53.03 8.45 -13.90
C ALA A 224 51.79 7.52 -13.90
N ASP A 225 50.88 7.72 -14.87
CA ASP A 225 49.54 7.09 -14.89
C ASP A 225 49.56 5.55 -14.89
N LYS A 226 50.58 4.93 -15.48
CA LYS A 226 50.76 3.47 -15.50
C LYS A 226 51.10 2.93 -14.12
N ASP A 227 51.99 3.62 -13.42
CA ASP A 227 52.46 3.21 -12.10
C ASP A 227 51.34 3.47 -11.09
N ALA A 228 50.65 4.62 -11.20
CA ALA A 228 49.48 4.95 -10.40
C ALA A 228 48.37 3.90 -10.50
N GLY A 229 48.06 3.42 -11.72
CA GLY A 229 47.12 2.31 -11.92
C GLY A 229 47.59 0.98 -11.31
N SER A 230 48.90 0.78 -11.16
CA SER A 230 49.49 -0.39 -10.51
C SER A 230 49.38 -0.30 -8.99
N GLU A 231 49.66 0.86 -8.40
CA GLU A 231 49.49 1.14 -6.96
C GLU A 231 48.02 1.03 -6.53
N PHE A 232 47.08 1.64 -7.26
CA PHE A 232 45.64 1.48 -6.97
C PHE A 232 45.18 0.02 -7.15
N GLY A 233 45.82 -0.74 -8.06
CA GLY A 233 45.62 -2.18 -8.17
C GLY A 233 46.07 -2.94 -6.92
N ALA A 234 47.29 -2.67 -6.43
CA ALA A 234 47.84 -3.26 -5.21
C ALA A 234 46.99 -2.92 -3.97
N ALA A 235 46.51 -1.67 -3.86
CA ALA A 235 45.60 -1.26 -2.80
C ALA A 235 44.31 -2.12 -2.76
N LEU A 236 43.76 -2.49 -3.92
CA LEU A 236 42.56 -3.33 -4.03
C LEU A 236 42.82 -4.84 -3.85
N VAL A 237 44.08 -5.28 -3.92
CA VAL A 237 44.47 -6.64 -3.52
C VAL A 237 44.54 -6.74 -1.99
N LEU A 238 45.01 -5.69 -1.32
CA LEU A 238 45.07 -5.65 0.16
C LEU A 238 43.70 -5.36 0.80
N ASP A 239 42.91 -4.44 0.22
CA ASP A 239 41.51 -4.23 0.61
C ASP A 239 40.59 -4.13 -0.62
N ALA A 240 39.92 -5.24 -0.92
CA ALA A 240 38.93 -5.32 -1.98
C ALA A 240 37.67 -4.46 -1.74
N ARG A 241 37.48 -3.86 -0.56
CA ARG A 241 36.34 -2.97 -0.22
C ARG A 241 36.63 -1.48 -0.38
N ALA A 242 37.90 -1.06 -0.30
CA ALA A 242 38.32 0.35 -0.46
C ALA A 242 37.71 1.03 -1.69
N ILE A 243 37.22 2.27 -1.53
CA ILE A 243 36.50 3.01 -2.57
C ILE A 243 37.45 3.95 -3.32
N GLU A 244 38.34 4.60 -2.60
CA GLU A 244 39.29 5.60 -3.07
C GLU A 244 40.23 5.06 -4.18
N PRO A 245 40.73 3.81 -4.14
CA PRO A 245 41.48 3.23 -5.26
C PRO A 245 40.62 3.00 -6.51
N ARG A 246 39.32 2.70 -6.36
CA ARG A 246 38.40 2.54 -7.51
C ARG A 246 38.16 3.88 -8.20
N VAL A 247 38.04 4.95 -7.40
CA VAL A 247 37.99 6.34 -7.89
C VAL A 247 39.30 6.68 -8.61
N GLY A 248 40.45 6.39 -8.00
CA GLY A 248 41.78 6.57 -8.61
C GLY A 248 41.93 5.86 -9.96
N LEU A 249 41.53 4.58 -10.07
CA LEU A 249 41.49 3.85 -11.34
C LEU A 249 40.56 4.48 -12.38
N GLY A 250 39.45 5.09 -11.96
CA GLY A 250 38.59 5.89 -12.84
C GLY A 250 39.34 7.09 -13.45
N TYR A 251 40.10 7.83 -12.65
CA TYR A 251 40.92 8.94 -13.12
C TYR A 251 42.12 8.50 -13.98
N VAL A 252 42.74 7.35 -13.69
CA VAL A 252 43.75 6.72 -14.58
C VAL A 252 43.14 6.41 -15.96
N LEU A 253 41.91 5.89 -16.00
CA LEU A 253 41.21 5.61 -17.27
C LEU A 253 40.84 6.90 -18.04
N LEU A 254 40.47 7.99 -17.36
CA LEU A 254 40.25 9.29 -17.99
C LEU A 254 41.50 9.77 -18.73
N ARG A 255 42.65 9.79 -18.05
CA ARG A 255 43.92 10.26 -18.66
C ARG A 255 44.41 9.39 -19.82
N GLN A 256 44.10 8.10 -19.80
CA GLN A 256 44.33 7.20 -20.92
C GLN A 256 43.35 7.38 -22.10
N GLY A 257 42.47 8.40 -22.06
CA GLY A 257 41.44 8.68 -23.07
C GLY A 257 40.27 7.69 -23.06
N LYS A 258 40.17 6.82 -22.05
CA LYS A 258 39.21 5.70 -21.98
C LYS A 258 37.92 6.11 -21.26
N ALA A 259 37.35 7.25 -21.67
CA ALA A 259 36.17 7.85 -21.04
C ALA A 259 34.96 6.88 -20.85
N PRO A 260 34.61 5.96 -21.77
CA PRO A 260 33.55 4.98 -21.54
C PRO A 260 33.85 4.04 -20.36
N ALA A 261 35.11 3.57 -20.25
CA ALA A 261 35.54 2.67 -19.19
C ALA A 261 35.65 3.41 -17.85
N ALA A 262 36.11 4.66 -17.86
CA ALA A 262 36.12 5.53 -16.68
C ALA A 262 34.71 5.74 -16.13
N LEU A 263 33.74 6.08 -17.00
CA LEU A 263 32.34 6.26 -16.61
C LEU A 263 31.77 5.00 -15.94
N GLY A 264 32.02 3.81 -16.51
CA GLY A 264 31.61 2.54 -15.91
C GLY A 264 32.21 2.27 -14.52
N ARG A 265 33.46 2.69 -14.27
CA ARG A 265 34.09 2.58 -12.94
C ARG A 265 33.51 3.58 -11.94
N PHE A 266 33.29 4.83 -12.32
CA PHE A 266 32.62 5.79 -11.46
C PHE A 266 31.16 5.38 -11.17
N GLN A 267 30.45 4.77 -12.13
CA GLN A 267 29.14 4.15 -11.91
C GLN A 267 29.18 2.90 -11.00
N GLU A 268 30.30 2.19 -10.88
CA GLU A 268 30.48 1.16 -9.85
C GLU A 268 30.63 1.77 -8.46
N VAL A 269 31.44 2.83 -8.33
CA VAL A 269 31.60 3.56 -7.06
C VAL A 269 30.27 4.17 -6.61
N LEU A 270 29.57 4.88 -7.49
CA LEU A 270 28.32 5.59 -7.16
C LEU A 270 27.13 4.66 -6.87
N ARG A 271 27.23 3.35 -7.18
CA ARG A 271 26.28 2.33 -6.72
C ARG A 271 26.57 1.82 -5.29
N ARG A 272 27.80 2.02 -4.79
CA ARG A 272 28.22 1.65 -3.42
C ARG A 272 28.14 2.85 -2.47
N ASP A 273 28.59 4.01 -2.94
CA ASP A 273 28.54 5.31 -2.27
C ASP A 273 27.95 6.37 -3.22
N PRO A 274 26.63 6.62 -3.19
CA PRO A 274 25.98 7.64 -4.02
C PRO A 274 26.33 9.09 -3.66
N ARG A 275 27.06 9.33 -2.56
CA ARG A 275 27.48 10.65 -2.07
C ARG A 275 28.98 10.90 -2.24
N ASN A 276 29.66 10.09 -3.05
CA ASN A 276 31.08 10.25 -3.33
C ASN A 276 31.35 11.46 -4.25
N ALA A 277 31.80 12.59 -3.71
CA ALA A 277 32.02 13.82 -4.47
C ALA A 277 33.06 13.65 -5.59
N ASP A 278 34.21 13.01 -5.31
CA ASP A 278 35.24 12.75 -6.31
C ASP A 278 34.79 11.81 -7.44
N ALA A 279 33.93 10.82 -7.16
CA ALA A 279 33.36 9.96 -8.21
C ALA A 279 32.24 10.66 -9.00
N LEU A 280 31.50 11.60 -8.40
CA LEU A 280 30.59 12.49 -9.14
C LEU A 280 31.38 13.41 -10.08
N LYS A 281 32.42 14.08 -9.60
CA LYS A 281 33.33 14.91 -10.43
C LYS A 281 33.98 14.08 -11.55
N GLY A 282 34.52 12.90 -11.23
CA GLY A 282 35.12 11.99 -12.20
C GLY A 282 34.11 11.47 -13.24
N SER A 283 32.88 11.17 -12.81
CA SER A 283 31.77 10.83 -13.72
C SER A 283 31.39 12.00 -14.62
N GLY A 284 31.43 13.23 -14.13
CA GLY A 284 31.18 14.44 -14.91
C GLY A 284 32.24 14.65 -16.00
N LEU A 285 33.51 14.47 -15.66
CA LEU A 285 34.62 14.50 -16.62
C LEU A 285 34.46 13.41 -17.69
N ALA A 286 34.14 12.18 -17.29
CA ALA A 286 33.90 11.09 -18.24
C ALA A 286 32.73 11.39 -19.20
N LEU A 287 31.67 12.03 -18.73
CA LEU A 287 30.53 12.44 -19.56
C LEU A 287 30.90 13.61 -20.49
N ARG A 288 31.70 14.59 -20.03
CA ARG A 288 32.22 15.68 -20.87
C ARG A 288 33.05 15.13 -22.02
N ASP A 289 33.98 14.22 -21.73
CA ASP A 289 34.90 13.64 -22.72
C ASP A 289 34.18 12.70 -23.70
N LEU A 290 32.93 12.32 -23.41
CA LEU A 290 31.99 11.63 -24.31
C LEU A 290 31.03 12.58 -25.05
N GLY A 291 31.17 13.90 -24.90
CA GLY A 291 30.25 14.89 -25.48
C GLY A 291 28.87 14.97 -24.81
N ARG A 292 28.65 14.27 -23.69
CA ARG A 292 27.38 14.20 -22.95
C ARG A 292 27.24 15.37 -21.97
N LEU A 293 27.34 16.58 -22.51
CA LEU A 293 27.55 17.82 -21.74
C LEU A 293 26.44 18.11 -20.72
N THR A 294 25.16 17.89 -21.07
CA THR A 294 24.03 18.10 -20.12
C THR A 294 24.14 17.20 -18.89
N GLU A 295 24.54 15.94 -19.07
CA GLU A 295 24.71 14.98 -17.97
C GLU A 295 25.99 15.26 -17.17
N ALA A 296 27.07 15.70 -17.83
CA ALA A 296 28.27 16.17 -17.15
C ALA A 296 27.94 17.34 -16.19
N ALA A 297 27.11 18.30 -16.63
CA ALA A 297 26.67 19.42 -15.81
C ALA A 297 25.79 18.99 -14.62
N ASP A 298 24.96 17.93 -14.72
CA ASP A 298 24.30 17.32 -13.55
C ASP A 298 25.32 16.80 -12.54
N ARG A 299 26.30 16.01 -13.00
CA ARG A 299 27.30 15.41 -12.10
C ARG A 299 28.17 16.44 -11.39
N PHE A 300 28.56 17.52 -12.06
CA PHE A 300 29.28 18.62 -11.40
C PHE A 300 28.41 19.39 -10.41
N ARG A 301 27.14 19.71 -10.72
CA ARG A 301 26.21 20.32 -9.75
C ARG A 301 26.03 19.44 -8.51
N ARG A 302 25.94 18.11 -8.69
CA ARG A 302 25.81 17.15 -7.59
C ARG A 302 27.09 17.01 -6.75
N ALA A 303 28.27 17.14 -7.34
CA ALA A 303 29.52 17.23 -6.60
C ALA A 303 29.56 18.53 -5.77
N LEU A 304 29.22 19.67 -6.37
CA LEU A 304 29.18 20.98 -5.70
C LEU A 304 28.11 21.07 -4.60
N ALA A 305 27.02 20.31 -4.69
CA ALA A 305 26.02 20.19 -3.62
C ALA A 305 26.53 19.42 -2.39
N LEU A 306 27.65 18.70 -2.52
CA LEU A 306 28.33 18.00 -1.41
C LEU A 306 29.56 18.78 -0.94
N GLU A 307 30.31 19.37 -1.87
CA GLU A 307 31.51 20.17 -1.61
C GLU A 307 31.41 21.54 -2.33
N PRO A 308 30.69 22.53 -1.76
CA PRO A 308 30.46 23.84 -2.41
C PRO A 308 31.71 24.69 -2.65
N ALA A 309 32.85 24.28 -2.09
CA ALA A 309 34.14 24.94 -2.23
C ALA A 309 35.07 24.28 -3.29
N ASP A 310 34.62 23.22 -3.99
CA ASP A 310 35.41 22.58 -5.04
C ASP A 310 35.47 23.46 -6.31
N ALA A 311 36.46 24.35 -6.34
CA ALA A 311 36.76 25.19 -7.49
C ALA A 311 37.13 24.40 -8.77
N GLU A 312 37.58 23.14 -8.65
CA GLU A 312 37.85 22.26 -9.79
C GLU A 312 36.51 21.80 -10.41
N ALA A 313 35.56 21.34 -9.59
CA ALA A 313 34.20 21.00 -10.03
C ALA A 313 33.44 22.21 -10.60
N GLN A 314 33.57 23.39 -10.00
CA GLN A 314 32.97 24.62 -10.51
C GLN A 314 33.57 25.02 -11.87
N GLY A 315 34.90 24.98 -12.00
CA GLY A 315 35.58 25.25 -13.26
C GLY A 315 35.19 24.28 -14.38
N PHE A 316 35.00 22.99 -14.08
CA PHE A 316 34.51 22.02 -15.05
C PHE A 316 33.02 22.21 -15.40
N LEU A 317 32.17 22.61 -14.44
CA LEU A 317 30.78 22.98 -14.70
C LEU A 317 30.71 24.16 -15.68
N ASP A 318 31.46 25.24 -15.42
CA ASP A 318 31.45 26.43 -16.28
C ASP A 318 32.01 26.13 -17.69
N GLN A 319 33.06 25.31 -17.81
CA GLN A 319 33.56 24.81 -19.09
C GLN A 319 32.51 24.02 -19.87
N VAL A 320 31.77 23.11 -19.22
CA VAL A 320 30.75 22.28 -19.86
C VAL A 320 29.54 23.11 -20.28
N LEU A 321 29.14 24.09 -19.46
CA LEU A 321 28.06 25.02 -19.78
C LEU A 321 28.42 25.86 -21.01
N ALA A 322 29.62 26.46 -21.04
CA ALA A 322 30.11 27.22 -22.19
C ALA A 322 30.24 26.37 -23.46
N ALA A 323 30.83 25.17 -23.36
CA ALA A 323 31.07 24.29 -24.51
C ALA A 323 29.79 23.73 -25.15
N GLY A 324 28.71 23.56 -24.36
CA GLY A 324 27.45 23.00 -24.87
C GLY A 324 26.50 24.00 -25.51
N GLY A 325 26.86 25.30 -25.55
CA GLY A 325 25.87 26.37 -25.76
C GLY A 325 24.83 26.44 -24.62
N LEU A 326 25.06 25.72 -23.53
CA LEU A 326 24.23 25.65 -22.33
C LEU A 326 24.52 26.90 -21.49
N ILE A 327 24.13 28.06 -22.02
CA ILE A 327 24.04 29.32 -21.27
C ILE A 327 23.38 29.01 -19.93
N LYS A 328 23.91 29.60 -18.85
CA LYS A 328 23.44 29.45 -17.48
C LYS A 328 21.94 29.80 -17.39
N GLU A 329 21.08 28.80 -17.63
CA GLU A 329 19.63 28.98 -17.68
C GLU A 329 19.15 29.50 -16.32
N SER A 330 18.90 30.80 -16.25
CA SER A 330 18.24 31.42 -15.11
C SER A 330 16.81 30.88 -15.07
N ARG A 331 16.59 29.91 -14.18
CA ARG A 331 15.23 29.50 -13.83
C ARG A 331 14.76 30.31 -12.61
N PRO A 332 13.50 30.75 -12.60
CA PRO A 332 12.49 30.47 -13.62
C PRO A 332 12.64 31.37 -14.88
N ARG A 333 12.37 30.82 -16.07
CA ARG A 333 12.25 31.57 -17.35
C ARG A 333 11.30 32.77 -17.17
N PRO A 334 11.46 33.93 -17.82
CA PRO A 334 10.48 35.02 -17.76
C PRO A 334 9.09 34.58 -18.28
N PRO A 335 8.00 35.32 -17.96
CA PRO A 335 6.67 35.02 -18.49
C PRO A 335 6.61 35.08 -20.02
N VAL A 336 5.74 34.25 -20.61
CA VAL A 336 5.44 34.32 -22.05
C VAL A 336 4.56 35.56 -22.31
N PRO A 337 4.85 36.41 -23.32
CA PRO A 337 4.14 37.68 -23.51
C PRO A 337 2.63 37.53 -23.74
N ASP A 338 1.82 38.46 -23.21
CA ASP A 338 0.36 38.41 -23.31
C ASP A 338 -0.21 38.46 -24.73
N ALA A 339 0.57 38.94 -25.71
CA ALA A 339 0.20 38.90 -27.11
C ALA A 339 0.23 37.47 -27.71
N THR A 340 0.82 36.49 -27.02
CA THR A 340 0.80 35.08 -27.44
C THR A 340 -0.59 34.49 -27.20
N PRO A 341 -1.20 33.81 -28.20
CA PRO A 341 -2.46 33.09 -28.04
C PRO A 341 -2.38 32.03 -26.92
N ILE A 342 -3.52 31.74 -26.28
CA ILE A 342 -3.60 30.70 -25.26
C ILE A 342 -3.61 29.32 -25.93
N GLU A 343 -2.68 28.45 -25.57
CA GLU A 343 -2.66 27.05 -26.01
C GLU A 343 -3.44 26.13 -25.06
N VAL A 344 -4.30 25.27 -25.62
CA VAL A 344 -5.14 24.34 -24.84
C VAL A 344 -4.94 22.92 -25.37
N VAL A 345 -4.01 22.18 -24.78
CA VAL A 345 -3.62 20.83 -25.23
C VAL A 345 -4.59 19.73 -24.80
N ALA A 346 -5.43 20.01 -23.82
CA ALA A 346 -6.48 19.15 -23.29
C ALA A 346 -7.62 19.98 -22.69
N GLY A 347 -8.80 19.39 -22.50
CA GLY A 347 -9.95 20.08 -21.91
C GLY A 347 -11.09 19.17 -21.48
N ALA A 348 -12.09 19.78 -20.83
CA ALA A 348 -13.28 19.11 -20.27
C ALA A 348 -14.58 19.75 -20.79
N ARG A 349 -15.46 18.96 -21.42
CA ARG A 349 -16.84 19.36 -21.82
C ARG A 349 -17.67 18.13 -22.24
N GLU A 350 -19.00 18.26 -22.36
CA GLU A 350 -19.86 17.26 -23.02
C GLU A 350 -19.66 15.84 -22.45
N ARG A 351 -19.63 15.74 -21.11
CA ARG A 351 -19.31 14.55 -20.30
C ARG A 351 -17.94 13.89 -20.54
N GLN A 352 -17.07 14.50 -21.35
CA GLN A 352 -15.80 13.92 -21.81
C GLN A 352 -14.59 14.79 -21.45
N LEU A 353 -13.47 14.12 -21.22
CA LEU A 353 -12.15 14.72 -21.36
C LEU A 353 -11.71 14.58 -22.83
N TRP A 354 -11.03 15.59 -23.36
CA TRP A 354 -10.49 15.59 -24.71
C TRP A 354 -9.05 16.08 -24.73
N VAL A 355 -8.30 15.68 -25.76
CA VAL A 355 -6.89 16.02 -25.96
C VAL A 355 -6.61 16.39 -27.40
N LEU A 356 -5.58 17.21 -27.65
CA LEU A 356 -5.05 17.47 -28.99
C LEU A 356 -4.14 16.31 -29.45
N ASP A 357 -4.57 15.66 -30.52
CA ASP A 357 -3.83 14.63 -31.25
C ASP A 357 -3.61 15.11 -32.69
N ALA A 358 -2.35 15.28 -33.08
CA ALA A 358 -1.95 15.93 -34.35
C ALA A 358 -2.67 17.28 -34.63
N GLY A 359 -2.98 18.05 -33.58
CA GLY A 359 -3.72 19.32 -33.67
C GLY A 359 -5.25 19.18 -33.77
N VAL A 360 -5.79 17.95 -33.76
CA VAL A 360 -7.22 17.67 -33.79
C VAL A 360 -7.71 17.29 -32.39
N PRO A 361 -8.77 17.92 -31.84
CA PRO A 361 -9.40 17.48 -30.60
C PRO A 361 -9.96 16.06 -30.72
N ARG A 362 -9.58 15.17 -29.81
CA ARG A 362 -10.06 13.78 -29.71
C ARG A 362 -10.58 13.50 -28.30
N PRO A 363 -11.77 12.88 -28.15
CA PRO A 363 -12.20 12.33 -26.88
C PRO A 363 -11.22 11.30 -26.33
N LEU A 364 -10.82 11.48 -25.08
CA LEU A 364 -9.99 10.59 -24.29
C LEU A 364 -10.85 9.97 -23.19
N PHE A 365 -11.02 8.65 -23.23
CA PHE A 365 -11.47 7.92 -22.04
C PHE A 365 -10.24 7.57 -21.21
N VAL A 366 -10.20 8.03 -19.96
CA VAL A 366 -9.04 7.79 -19.10
C VAL A 366 -9.00 6.32 -18.67
N LYS A 367 -7.85 5.69 -18.93
CA LYS A 367 -7.43 4.37 -18.46
C LYS A 367 -6.14 4.57 -17.67
N GLY A 368 -6.26 4.98 -16.42
CA GLY A 368 -5.14 5.48 -15.64
C GLY A 368 -4.56 4.49 -14.62
N ILE A 369 -3.35 4.80 -14.15
CA ILE A 369 -2.71 4.18 -12.99
C ILE A 369 -2.26 5.27 -12.02
N ASN A 370 -2.55 5.09 -10.72
CA ASN A 370 -2.01 5.93 -9.65
C ASN A 370 -0.57 5.51 -9.33
N MET A 371 0.34 6.47 -9.34
CA MET A 371 1.77 6.23 -9.13
C MET A 371 2.11 6.14 -7.63
N GLY A 372 1.75 5.02 -7.02
CA GLY A 372 2.46 4.52 -5.84
C GLY A 372 3.92 4.24 -6.20
N VAL A 373 4.85 4.75 -5.40
CA VAL A 373 6.30 4.74 -5.68
C VAL A 373 7.16 4.48 -4.44
N ALA A 374 6.55 4.23 -3.27
CA ALA A 374 7.27 3.81 -2.08
C ALA A 374 7.78 2.38 -2.27
N LEU A 375 9.10 2.22 -2.36
CA LEU A 375 9.73 0.90 -2.38
C LEU A 375 9.70 0.28 -0.98
N PRO A 376 9.67 -1.07 -0.84
CA PRO A 376 9.84 -1.72 0.45
C PRO A 376 11.06 -1.21 1.23
N GLY A 377 10.86 -0.99 2.53
CA GLY A 377 11.82 -0.36 3.42
C GLY A 377 11.89 1.16 3.30
N ARG A 378 10.82 1.83 2.83
CA ARG A 378 10.74 3.29 2.67
C ARG A 378 9.34 3.86 2.88
N PHE A 379 9.28 5.11 3.31
CA PHE A 379 8.06 5.93 3.34
C PHE A 379 7.82 6.68 2.01
N PRO A 380 6.60 7.22 1.74
CA PRO A 380 6.23 7.87 0.46
C PRO A 380 7.19 8.96 -0.02
N ALA A 381 7.76 9.73 0.90
CA ALA A 381 8.66 10.84 0.61
C ALA A 381 10.09 10.40 0.18
N GLU A 382 10.47 9.15 0.39
CA GLU A 382 11.80 8.64 0.11
C GLU A 382 11.93 8.12 -1.34
N PHE A 383 11.60 8.98 -2.29
CA PHE A 383 11.46 8.64 -3.70
C PHE A 383 12.68 7.91 -4.32
N PRO A 384 12.47 7.04 -5.32
CA PRO A 384 13.53 6.58 -6.21
C PRO A 384 14.27 7.75 -6.87
N ALA A 385 15.59 7.82 -6.71
CA ALA A 385 16.42 8.86 -7.33
C ALA A 385 16.88 8.51 -8.77
N ASP A 386 16.49 7.34 -9.28
CA ASP A 386 16.94 6.78 -10.55
C ASP A 386 15.89 6.95 -11.66
N PRO A 387 16.20 7.64 -12.78
CA PRO A 387 15.28 7.78 -13.90
C PRO A 387 15.03 6.46 -14.65
N GLU A 388 15.94 5.48 -14.63
CA GLU A 388 15.70 4.19 -15.29
C GLU A 388 14.55 3.43 -14.60
N THR A 389 14.41 3.57 -13.28
CA THR A 389 13.30 2.98 -12.51
C THR A 389 11.95 3.56 -12.93
N TYR A 390 11.85 4.88 -13.08
CA TYR A 390 10.65 5.51 -13.62
C TYR A 390 10.39 5.13 -15.08
N ALA A 391 11.42 5.06 -15.93
CA ALA A 391 11.28 4.64 -17.32
C ALA A 391 10.73 3.19 -17.44
N ARG A 392 11.25 2.25 -16.63
CA ARG A 392 10.72 0.87 -16.56
C ARG A 392 9.26 0.83 -16.12
N TRP A 393 8.86 1.64 -15.14
CA TRP A 393 7.46 1.72 -14.69
C TRP A 393 6.53 2.33 -15.74
N LEU A 394 6.94 3.39 -16.44
CA LEU A 394 6.15 3.99 -17.52
C LEU A 394 5.97 3.03 -18.70
N ASP A 395 7.02 2.30 -19.10
CA ASP A 395 6.94 1.22 -20.09
C ASP A 395 6.00 0.07 -19.65
N LEU A 396 5.95 -0.24 -18.35
CA LEU A 396 5.03 -1.24 -17.78
C LEU A 396 3.57 -0.78 -17.76
N VAL A 397 3.31 0.50 -17.51
CA VAL A 397 1.97 1.12 -17.54
C VAL A 397 1.46 1.22 -18.99
N SER A 398 2.24 1.85 -19.88
CA SER A 398 1.89 2.00 -21.30
C SER A 398 1.79 0.63 -22.01
N GLY A 399 2.66 -0.32 -21.66
CA GLY A 399 2.61 -1.70 -22.15
C GLY A 399 1.37 -2.50 -21.71
N MET A 400 0.63 -2.03 -20.70
CA MET A 400 -0.68 -2.55 -20.28
C MET A 400 -1.84 -1.93 -21.08
N GLY A 401 -1.59 -0.94 -21.94
CA GLY A 401 -2.63 -0.19 -22.63
C GLY A 401 -3.34 0.85 -21.75
N ALA A 402 -2.75 1.18 -20.59
CA ALA A 402 -3.10 2.40 -19.85
C ALA A 402 -2.63 3.62 -20.66
N ASN A 403 -3.36 4.73 -20.57
CA ASN A 403 -3.08 5.96 -21.32
C ASN A 403 -2.77 7.16 -20.42
N THR A 404 -2.87 7.00 -19.10
CA THR A 404 -2.74 8.09 -18.12
C THR A 404 -2.00 7.63 -16.87
N VAL A 405 -1.23 8.51 -16.24
CA VAL A 405 -0.66 8.35 -14.91
C VAL A 405 -1.10 9.51 -14.01
N ARG A 406 -1.52 9.22 -12.77
CA ARG A 406 -1.84 10.25 -11.75
C ARG A 406 -0.74 10.32 -10.70
N LEU A 407 -0.36 11.56 -10.35
CA LEU A 407 0.48 11.89 -9.20
C LEU A 407 -0.35 12.62 -8.14
N TYR A 408 -0.02 12.39 -6.87
CA TYR A 408 -0.60 13.11 -5.72
C TYR A 408 0.10 14.47 -5.48
N THR A 409 1.40 14.51 -5.71
CA THR A 409 2.30 15.63 -5.42
C THR A 409 3.45 15.66 -6.44
N LEU A 410 4.48 16.48 -6.21
CA LEU A 410 5.71 16.43 -7.02
C LEU A 410 6.52 15.17 -6.71
N LEU A 411 6.85 14.42 -7.77
CA LEU A 411 7.93 13.44 -7.76
C LEU A 411 9.28 14.12 -8.09
N PRO A 412 10.44 13.46 -7.91
CA PRO A 412 11.72 14.03 -8.31
C PRO A 412 11.80 14.33 -9.83
N PRO A 413 12.65 15.26 -10.27
CA PRO A 413 12.87 15.58 -11.69
C PRO A 413 13.18 14.37 -12.59
N ALA A 414 13.66 13.26 -12.01
CA ALA A 414 13.86 11.97 -12.68
C ALA A 414 12.57 11.41 -13.31
N PHE A 415 11.41 11.54 -12.64
CA PHE A 415 10.11 11.10 -13.18
C PHE A 415 9.74 11.91 -14.42
N TYR A 416 9.75 13.24 -14.32
CA TYR A 416 9.39 14.14 -15.43
C TYR A 416 10.31 13.96 -16.63
N SER A 417 11.60 13.69 -16.39
CA SER A 417 12.58 13.36 -17.43
C SER A 417 12.26 12.02 -18.11
N ALA A 418 11.90 10.99 -17.36
CA ALA A 418 11.51 9.69 -17.90
C ALA A 418 10.20 9.76 -18.69
N LEU A 419 9.20 10.54 -18.23
CA LEU A 419 7.94 10.77 -18.94
C LEU A 419 8.15 11.52 -20.25
N ALA A 420 8.94 12.59 -20.24
CA ALA A 420 9.32 13.34 -21.45
C ALA A 420 10.08 12.47 -22.47
N GLN A 421 10.89 11.51 -22.00
CA GLN A 421 11.58 10.56 -22.86
C GLN A 421 10.63 9.50 -23.44
N HIS A 422 9.84 8.83 -22.59
CA HIS A 422 8.88 7.79 -22.99
C HIS A 422 7.91 8.28 -24.06
N ASN A 423 7.32 9.47 -23.87
CA ASN A 423 6.40 10.07 -24.84
C ASN A 423 7.10 10.48 -26.16
N ARG A 424 8.36 10.95 -26.10
CA ARG A 424 9.15 11.33 -27.30
C ARG A 424 9.56 10.11 -28.13
N GLU A 425 9.83 8.98 -27.48
CA GLU A 425 10.19 7.72 -28.14
C GLU A 425 8.98 6.98 -28.73
N GLY A 426 7.75 7.48 -28.53
CA GLY A 426 6.55 6.95 -29.18
C GLY A 426 6.11 5.58 -28.67
N ARG A 427 6.54 5.16 -27.46
CA ARG A 427 6.23 3.85 -26.84
C ARG A 427 4.77 3.70 -26.36
N GLY A 428 3.84 4.47 -26.93
CA GLY A 428 2.49 4.74 -26.42
C GLY A 428 2.48 5.99 -25.54
N ARG A 429 1.76 7.04 -25.93
CA ARG A 429 1.75 8.34 -25.22
C ARG A 429 0.97 8.22 -23.90
N LEU A 430 1.65 8.48 -22.79
CA LEU A 430 1.04 8.60 -21.47
C LEU A 430 0.73 10.06 -21.15
N TRP A 431 -0.50 10.31 -20.69
CA TRP A 431 -0.93 11.60 -20.17
C TRP A 431 -0.69 11.70 -18.65
N LEU A 432 -0.37 12.90 -18.17
CA LEU A 432 -0.19 13.18 -16.75
C LEU A 432 -1.44 13.84 -16.17
N VAL A 433 -1.94 13.33 -15.04
CA VAL A 433 -2.84 14.05 -14.13
C VAL A 433 -2.03 14.43 -12.90
N GLN A 434 -1.82 15.73 -12.69
CA GLN A 434 -0.91 16.25 -11.68
C GLN A 434 -1.69 16.78 -10.47
N GLY A 435 -1.59 16.08 -9.34
CA GLY A 435 -2.08 16.55 -8.04
C GLY A 435 -1.23 17.69 -7.46
N VAL A 436 -1.88 18.56 -6.69
CA VAL A 436 -1.27 19.59 -5.84
C VAL A 436 -1.68 19.33 -4.39
N TRP A 437 -0.88 18.51 -3.69
CA TRP A 437 -1.13 18.16 -2.29
C TRP A 437 -1.01 19.35 -1.33
N THR A 438 -1.86 19.36 -0.30
CA THR A 438 -1.74 20.23 0.88
C THR A 438 -2.26 19.47 2.10
N GLU A 439 -1.74 19.81 3.29
CA GLU A 439 -2.31 19.34 4.56
C GLU A 439 -3.59 20.10 4.91
N LEU A 440 -4.22 19.76 6.04
CA LEU A 440 -5.28 20.58 6.62
C LEU A 440 -4.73 21.89 7.23
N PRO A 441 -5.49 23.00 7.18
CA PRO A 441 -5.16 24.20 7.94
C PRO A 441 -5.36 24.03 9.45
N GLU A 442 -4.55 24.75 10.24
CA GLU A 442 -4.77 24.93 11.67
C GLU A 442 -6.17 25.52 11.94
N ASP A 443 -6.80 25.09 13.05
CA ASP A 443 -8.19 25.41 13.42
C ASP A 443 -9.27 25.10 12.36
N HIS A 444 -8.91 24.42 11.26
CA HIS A 444 -9.73 24.22 10.06
C HIS A 444 -10.05 25.54 9.32
N ASP A 445 -9.11 26.48 9.34
CA ASP A 445 -9.23 27.80 8.72
C ASP A 445 -8.59 27.86 7.32
N TYR A 446 -9.38 27.61 6.28
CA TYR A 446 -8.90 27.62 4.89
C TYR A 446 -8.62 29.05 4.34
N ASP A 447 -9.05 30.11 5.05
CA ASP A 447 -8.73 31.51 4.72
C ASP A 447 -7.46 32.00 5.43
N ALA A 448 -6.92 31.25 6.40
CA ALA A 448 -5.73 31.63 7.16
C ALA A 448 -4.53 31.91 6.24
N PRO A 449 -3.92 33.11 6.27
CA PRO A 449 -2.86 33.48 5.33
C PRO A 449 -1.66 32.51 5.25
N PRO A 450 -1.12 31.95 6.35
CA PRO A 450 -0.02 30.99 6.29
C PRO A 450 -0.35 29.74 5.46
N PHE A 451 -1.59 29.27 5.54
CA PHE A 451 -2.09 28.13 4.77
C PHE A 451 -2.38 28.54 3.32
N LEU A 452 -3.16 29.60 3.12
CA LEU A 452 -3.62 30.02 1.79
C LEU A 452 -2.46 30.43 0.87
N ASP A 453 -1.50 31.20 1.38
CA ASP A 453 -0.31 31.57 0.61
C ASP A 453 0.66 30.38 0.43
N GLY A 454 0.76 29.50 1.43
CA GLY A 454 1.54 28.26 1.35
C GLY A 454 1.03 27.31 0.26
N PHE A 455 -0.28 27.11 0.18
CA PHE A 455 -0.93 26.27 -0.83
C PHE A 455 -0.87 26.91 -2.22
N ARG A 456 -1.16 28.21 -2.35
CA ARG A 456 -0.95 28.96 -3.61
C ARG A 456 0.48 28.87 -4.11
N GLU A 457 1.46 28.88 -3.22
CA GLU A 457 2.87 28.74 -3.57
C GLU A 457 3.25 27.30 -3.96
N GLU A 458 2.66 26.25 -3.37
CA GLU A 458 2.84 24.88 -3.88
C GLU A 458 2.14 24.68 -5.25
N ILE A 459 1.02 25.34 -5.52
CA ILE A 459 0.41 25.42 -6.88
C ILE A 459 1.40 26.02 -7.87
N ARG A 460 2.05 27.16 -7.56
CA ARG A 460 3.09 27.76 -8.44
C ARG A 460 4.21 26.78 -8.72
N ARG A 461 4.72 26.10 -7.69
CA ARG A 461 5.78 25.07 -7.83
C ARG A 461 5.34 23.92 -8.73
N VAL A 462 4.11 23.43 -8.59
CA VAL A 462 3.60 22.32 -9.40
C VAL A 462 3.46 22.72 -10.88
N VAL A 463 2.92 23.90 -11.18
CA VAL A 463 2.85 24.42 -12.55
C VAL A 463 4.28 24.61 -13.10
N ASP A 464 5.16 25.32 -12.40
CA ASP A 464 6.54 25.56 -12.85
C ASP A 464 7.36 24.26 -13.02
N ALA A 465 7.09 23.21 -12.24
CA ALA A 465 7.73 21.90 -12.41
C ALA A 465 7.27 21.19 -13.70
N VAL A 466 5.97 21.17 -14.00
CA VAL A 466 5.40 20.59 -15.23
C VAL A 466 5.92 21.31 -16.48
N HIS A 467 6.03 22.64 -16.42
CA HIS A 467 6.64 23.47 -17.46
C HIS A 467 8.18 23.45 -17.43
N GLY A 468 8.80 22.47 -16.76
CA GLY A 468 10.25 22.28 -16.74
C GLY A 468 11.03 23.53 -16.35
N ASN A 469 10.50 24.33 -15.42
CA ASN A 469 10.92 25.71 -15.12
C ASN A 469 11.32 25.97 -13.67
N LEU A 470 11.26 24.96 -12.80
CA LEU A 470 11.52 25.09 -11.37
C LEU A 470 12.94 24.64 -10.98
N ASP A 471 13.58 25.40 -10.09
CA ASP A 471 14.66 24.91 -9.23
C ASP A 471 14.16 24.92 -7.79
N LEU A 472 14.05 23.74 -7.18
CA LEU A 472 13.46 23.56 -5.84
C LEU A 472 14.53 23.05 -4.87
N PRO A 473 14.90 23.80 -3.82
CA PRO A 473 15.89 23.34 -2.85
C PRO A 473 15.40 22.11 -2.06
N PRO A 474 16.30 21.29 -1.50
CA PRO A 474 15.92 20.18 -0.62
C PRO A 474 15.04 20.61 0.55
N ARG A 475 13.93 19.91 0.75
CA ARG A 475 13.03 20.02 1.90
C ARG A 475 12.83 18.61 2.48
N PRO A 476 12.81 18.42 3.81
CA PRO A 476 12.34 17.16 4.40
C PRO A 476 10.94 16.79 3.87
N GLY A 477 10.67 15.49 3.72
CA GLY A 477 9.36 15.00 3.28
C GLY A 477 8.96 15.30 1.82
N ARG A 478 9.74 16.05 1.03
CA ARG A 478 9.30 16.54 -0.31
C ARG A 478 10.35 16.40 -1.41
N ALA A 479 9.87 16.22 -2.64
CA ALA A 479 10.73 16.20 -3.82
C ALA A 479 11.45 17.55 -4.03
N SER A 480 12.62 17.49 -4.65
CA SER A 480 13.52 18.64 -4.86
C SER A 480 14.46 18.41 -6.04
N GLY A 481 15.18 19.46 -6.44
CA GLY A 481 16.12 19.47 -7.56
C GLY A 481 15.68 20.37 -8.72
N SER A 482 16.38 20.21 -9.85
CA SER A 482 16.19 21.01 -11.07
C SER A 482 15.21 20.36 -12.03
N TYR A 483 13.98 20.87 -12.10
CA TYR A 483 12.99 20.48 -13.10
C TYR A 483 13.34 21.17 -14.43
N ARG A 484 13.61 20.37 -15.46
CA ARG A 484 13.99 20.84 -16.82
C ARG A 484 13.27 20.11 -17.94
N ALA A 485 12.62 18.98 -17.64
CA ALA A 485 11.78 18.27 -18.58
C ALA A 485 10.42 18.97 -18.66
N ASP A 486 10.19 19.69 -19.74
CA ASP A 486 8.89 20.32 -20.05
C ASP A 486 7.91 19.23 -20.50
N VAL A 487 6.97 18.86 -19.63
CA VAL A 487 5.92 17.85 -19.89
C VAL A 487 4.54 18.47 -20.05
N SER A 488 4.46 19.80 -20.11
CA SER A 488 3.22 20.58 -20.27
C SER A 488 2.35 20.09 -21.43
N SER A 489 2.95 19.72 -22.56
CA SER A 489 2.30 19.13 -23.74
C SER A 489 1.71 17.72 -23.53
N SER A 490 2.02 17.07 -22.40
CA SER A 490 1.50 15.76 -21.99
C SER A 490 0.67 15.84 -20.69
N LEU A 491 0.44 17.04 -20.14
CA LEU A 491 -0.45 17.25 -19.01
C LEU A 491 -1.92 17.24 -19.49
N LEU A 492 -2.72 16.34 -18.92
CA LEU A 492 -4.17 16.25 -19.12
C LEU A 492 -4.93 17.19 -18.20
N ALA A 493 -4.58 17.24 -16.92
CA ALA A 493 -5.29 18.04 -15.91
C ALA A 493 -4.43 18.33 -14.67
N PHE A 494 -4.79 19.41 -13.94
CA PHE A 494 -4.40 19.57 -12.54
C PHE A 494 -5.54 19.14 -11.61
N LEU A 495 -5.20 18.50 -10.50
CA LEU A 495 -6.11 18.23 -9.38
C LEU A 495 -5.61 19.01 -8.16
N VAL A 496 -6.39 19.97 -7.66
CA VAL A 496 -5.99 20.76 -6.48
C VAL A 496 -6.48 20.10 -5.19
N GLY A 497 -5.61 20.08 -4.19
CA GLY A 497 -5.92 19.58 -2.85
C GLY A 497 -5.56 18.12 -2.60
N ARG A 498 -6.06 17.64 -1.47
CA ARG A 498 -6.04 16.24 -1.03
C ARG A 498 -7.47 15.69 -0.98
N GLU A 499 -7.65 14.45 -0.54
CA GLU A 499 -8.95 14.00 -0.02
C GLU A 499 -9.31 14.84 1.21
N TRP A 500 -10.32 15.71 1.07
CA TRP A 500 -10.80 16.57 2.15
C TRP A 500 -11.66 15.78 3.14
N GLU A 501 -11.53 16.03 4.44
CA GLU A 501 -12.30 15.35 5.47
C GLU A 501 -13.63 16.06 5.80
N PRO A 502 -14.76 15.34 5.90
CA PRO A 502 -16.08 15.92 6.23
C PRO A 502 -16.11 16.83 7.46
N PHE A 503 -15.43 16.44 8.54
CA PHE A 503 -15.41 17.24 9.77
C PHE A 503 -14.70 18.60 9.60
N SER A 504 -13.68 18.65 8.73
CA SER A 504 -12.93 19.87 8.42
C SER A 504 -13.76 20.81 7.52
N VAL A 505 -14.41 20.25 6.50
CA VAL A 505 -15.32 20.99 5.62
C VAL A 505 -16.50 21.56 6.40
N ALA A 506 -17.20 20.72 7.19
CA ALA A 506 -18.35 21.14 7.99
C ALA A 506 -17.99 22.24 9.01
N ARG A 507 -16.83 22.13 9.67
CA ARG A 507 -16.36 23.16 10.61
C ARG A 507 -16.04 24.49 9.93
N TYR A 508 -15.46 24.47 8.73
CA TYR A 508 -15.17 25.68 7.96
C TYR A 508 -16.46 26.33 7.41
N ASP A 509 -17.38 25.54 6.86
CA ASP A 509 -18.68 26.03 6.36
C ASP A 509 -19.54 26.64 7.49
N ALA A 510 -19.43 26.13 8.72
CA ALA A 510 -20.13 26.64 9.89
C ALA A 510 -19.58 27.96 10.48
N ARG A 511 -18.48 28.53 9.94
CA ARG A 511 -17.91 29.78 10.47
C ARG A 511 -18.78 31.00 10.16
N GLU A 512 -18.86 31.94 11.11
CA GLU A 512 -19.64 33.19 10.98
C GLU A 512 -18.79 34.42 10.58
N ASP A 513 -17.47 34.29 10.42
CA ASP A 513 -16.55 35.39 10.12
C ASP A 513 -16.34 35.66 8.62
N GLY A 514 -15.85 36.86 8.28
CA GLY A 514 -15.57 37.26 6.89
C GLY A 514 -14.08 37.09 6.53
N SER A 515 -13.70 36.73 5.30
CA SER A 515 -14.54 36.47 4.11
C SER A 515 -13.76 35.75 3.00
N VAL A 516 -14.42 34.89 2.23
CA VAL A 516 -13.87 34.32 0.97
C VAL A 516 -14.00 35.29 -0.22
N ALA A 517 -15.04 36.14 -0.23
CA ALA A 517 -15.34 37.06 -1.32
C ALA A 517 -15.94 38.40 -0.84
N GLY A 518 -15.26 39.08 0.08
CA GLY A 518 -15.55 40.47 0.47
C GLY A 518 -16.73 40.68 1.44
N PRO A 519 -17.03 41.95 1.77
CA PRO A 519 -18.02 42.30 2.79
C PRO A 519 -19.45 42.15 2.25
N GLY A 520 -20.07 41.00 2.53
CA GLY A 520 -21.47 40.72 2.18
C GLY A 520 -21.85 39.24 2.12
N GLY A 521 -20.87 38.32 2.11
CA GLY A 521 -21.14 36.88 2.17
C GLY A 521 -21.71 36.26 0.87
N GLY A 522 -21.58 36.95 -0.26
CA GLY A 522 -22.08 36.53 -1.57
C GLY A 522 -21.20 35.49 -2.30
N SER A 523 -21.35 35.44 -3.62
CA SER A 523 -20.63 34.54 -4.53
C SER A 523 -19.13 34.86 -4.65
N PHE A 524 -18.34 33.83 -4.95
CA PHE A 524 -17.06 34.01 -5.62
C PHE A 524 -17.28 34.19 -7.12
N VAL A 525 -16.64 35.22 -7.71
CA VAL A 525 -16.57 35.47 -9.15
C VAL A 525 -15.13 35.83 -9.49
N GLY A 526 -14.41 34.93 -10.17
CA GLY A 526 -13.03 35.11 -10.60
C GLY A 526 -12.92 35.50 -12.07
N ALA A 527 -11.74 35.27 -12.66
CA ALA A 527 -11.51 35.50 -14.09
C ALA A 527 -11.90 34.28 -14.97
N TYR A 528 -11.94 33.09 -14.38
CA TYR A 528 -12.10 31.78 -15.02
C TYR A 528 -13.27 30.99 -14.43
N PHE A 529 -13.58 31.15 -13.13
CA PHE A 529 -14.68 30.44 -12.47
C PHE A 529 -15.58 31.36 -11.64
N GLU A 530 -16.85 31.01 -11.55
CA GLU A 530 -17.81 31.63 -10.63
C GLU A 530 -18.59 30.57 -9.81
N THR A 531 -19.27 31.03 -8.78
CA THR A 531 -20.24 30.29 -7.96
C THR A 531 -21.50 31.14 -7.83
N ARG A 532 -22.65 30.55 -7.51
CA ARG A 532 -23.92 31.29 -7.37
C ARG A 532 -24.61 30.98 -6.04
N PRO A 533 -24.95 31.97 -5.19
CA PRO A 533 -25.52 31.69 -3.86
C PRO A 533 -26.94 31.13 -3.95
N GLU A 534 -27.69 31.46 -5.01
CA GLU A 534 -29.02 30.90 -5.30
C GLU A 534 -28.99 29.41 -5.67
N GLU A 535 -27.81 28.87 -6.00
CA GLU A 535 -27.57 27.43 -6.24
C GLU A 535 -27.07 26.70 -4.98
N GLY A 536 -26.95 27.40 -3.85
CA GLY A 536 -26.57 26.83 -2.56
C GLY A 536 -25.07 26.68 -2.31
N ALA A 537 -24.22 27.37 -3.09
CA ALA A 537 -22.76 27.27 -2.98
C ALA A 537 -22.23 27.57 -1.56
N THR A 538 -21.52 26.61 -0.95
CA THR A 538 -21.03 26.73 0.44
C THR A 538 -19.83 27.69 0.55
N ARG A 539 -19.31 27.93 1.76
CA ARG A 539 -18.05 28.68 1.94
C ARG A 539 -16.89 27.88 1.35
N PHE A 540 -16.84 26.57 1.58
CA PHE A 540 -15.80 25.68 1.06
C PHE A 540 -15.79 25.61 -0.48
N GLU A 541 -16.97 25.54 -1.12
CA GLU A 541 -17.07 25.54 -2.58
C GLU A 541 -16.64 26.87 -3.20
N ARG A 542 -16.95 28.01 -2.55
CA ARG A 542 -16.43 29.33 -2.94
C ARG A 542 -14.91 29.43 -2.78
N TRP A 543 -14.37 28.84 -1.72
CA TRP A 543 -12.92 28.79 -1.49
C TRP A 543 -12.23 27.96 -2.57
N LEU A 544 -12.73 26.75 -2.86
CA LEU A 544 -12.26 25.89 -3.95
C LEU A 544 -12.31 26.59 -5.31
N ALA A 545 -13.40 27.29 -5.62
CA ALA A 545 -13.50 28.08 -6.86
C ALA A 545 -12.38 29.12 -6.98
N SER A 546 -12.00 29.78 -5.87
CA SER A 546 -10.88 30.73 -5.84
C SER A 546 -9.50 30.09 -6.05
N ILE A 547 -9.32 28.84 -5.59
CA ILE A 547 -8.09 28.05 -5.80
C ILE A 547 -7.98 27.58 -7.26
N LEU A 548 -9.08 27.11 -7.85
CA LEU A 548 -9.16 26.75 -9.26
C LEU A 548 -8.89 27.97 -10.17
N ASP A 549 -9.48 29.12 -9.84
CA ASP A 549 -9.27 30.39 -10.55
C ASP A 549 -7.81 30.83 -10.49
N PHE A 550 -7.21 30.82 -9.29
CA PHE A 550 -5.79 31.11 -9.11
C PHE A 550 -4.89 30.16 -9.92
N THR A 551 -5.22 28.86 -9.99
CA THR A 551 -4.44 27.85 -10.72
C THR A 551 -4.43 28.14 -12.22
N VAL A 552 -5.61 28.38 -12.81
CA VAL A 552 -5.73 28.72 -14.25
C VAL A 552 -5.17 30.11 -14.54
N ALA A 553 -5.34 31.09 -13.64
CA ALA A 553 -4.78 32.43 -13.76
C ALA A 553 -3.25 32.41 -13.77
N TYR A 554 -2.63 31.65 -12.87
CA TYR A 554 -1.17 31.52 -12.82
C TYR A 554 -0.64 30.91 -14.12
N GLU A 555 -1.16 29.75 -14.55
CA GLU A 555 -0.67 29.13 -15.78
C GLU A 555 -0.90 30.01 -17.02
N THR A 556 -2.09 30.62 -17.14
CA THR A 556 -2.42 31.49 -18.27
C THR A 556 -1.48 32.69 -18.32
N GLY A 557 -1.33 33.45 -17.22
CA GLY A 557 -0.48 34.65 -17.19
C GLY A 557 1.03 34.34 -17.24
N ARG A 558 1.44 33.10 -16.96
CA ARG A 558 2.85 32.70 -16.88
C ARG A 558 3.38 32.06 -18.15
N TYR A 559 2.58 31.19 -18.76
CA TYR A 559 2.95 30.33 -19.88
C TYR A 559 2.08 30.54 -21.13
N ARG A 560 0.98 31.28 -21.01
CA ARG A 560 -0.02 31.47 -22.08
C ARG A 560 -0.61 30.13 -22.55
N GLN A 561 -0.93 29.27 -21.59
CA GLN A 561 -1.55 27.95 -21.81
C GLN A 561 -2.59 27.66 -20.73
N GLN A 562 -3.48 26.68 -20.98
CA GLN A 562 -4.47 26.19 -20.01
C GLN A 562 -4.68 24.67 -20.07
N ARG A 563 -5.17 24.12 -18.96
CA ARG A 563 -5.66 22.74 -18.78
C ARG A 563 -7.04 22.75 -18.12
N PRO A 564 -7.82 21.66 -18.23
CA PRO A 564 -8.94 21.44 -17.34
C PRO A 564 -8.42 21.28 -15.90
N VAL A 565 -9.19 21.79 -14.95
CA VAL A 565 -8.90 21.69 -13.51
C VAL A 565 -10.04 20.99 -12.77
N SER A 566 -9.73 20.43 -11.61
CA SER A 566 -10.69 19.83 -10.68
C SER A 566 -10.08 19.75 -9.28
N PHE A 567 -10.84 19.29 -8.30
CA PHE A 567 -10.42 18.95 -6.94
C PHE A 567 -10.92 17.53 -6.61
N VAL A 568 -10.28 16.85 -5.66
CA VAL A 568 -10.63 15.47 -5.31
C VAL A 568 -11.70 15.44 -4.23
N ASN A 569 -12.81 14.75 -4.51
CA ASN A 569 -13.78 14.33 -3.50
C ASN A 569 -13.54 12.87 -3.08
N TRP A 570 -13.52 12.64 -1.77
CA TRP A 570 -13.74 11.31 -1.19
C TRP A 570 -15.26 11.01 -1.22
N PRO A 571 -15.72 9.74 -1.31
CA PRO A 571 -17.15 9.42 -1.37
C PRO A 571 -17.99 10.00 -0.23
N THR A 572 -17.42 10.14 0.98
CA THR A 572 -18.13 10.69 2.14
C THR A 572 -18.43 12.19 2.04
N LEU A 573 -17.94 12.85 0.96
CA LEU A 573 -18.22 14.23 0.57
C LEU A 573 -19.00 14.33 -0.75
N ASP A 574 -19.57 13.24 -1.26
CA ASP A 574 -20.38 13.31 -2.47
C ASP A 574 -21.67 14.13 -2.27
N PRO A 575 -22.23 14.74 -3.33
CA PRO A 575 -23.33 15.70 -3.22
C PRO A 575 -24.72 15.04 -3.28
N LEU A 576 -24.80 13.71 -3.12
CA LEU A 576 -26.06 12.97 -3.11
C LEU A 576 -26.69 13.02 -1.70
N SER A 577 -27.57 12.07 -1.38
CA SER A 577 -28.02 11.83 0.00
C SER A 577 -28.48 10.38 0.14
N HIS A 578 -27.94 9.71 1.15
CA HIS A 578 -27.93 8.25 1.21
C HIS A 578 -28.83 7.71 2.34
N PRO A 579 -30.01 7.14 2.05
CA PRO A 579 -31.02 6.84 3.07
C PRO A 579 -30.58 5.80 4.12
N THR A 580 -29.57 4.99 3.79
CA THR A 580 -29.00 3.94 4.64
C THR A 580 -27.83 4.39 5.52
N GLU A 581 -27.29 5.59 5.28
CA GLU A 581 -26.34 6.26 6.16
C GLU A 581 -27.12 7.29 7.00
N ALA A 582 -26.96 7.29 8.31
CA ALA A 582 -27.51 8.32 9.19
C ALA A 582 -26.37 9.06 9.85
N THR A 583 -26.47 10.39 9.94
CA THR A 583 -25.46 11.21 10.61
C THR A 583 -25.40 10.89 12.10
N VAL A 584 -24.29 11.21 12.78
CA VAL A 584 -24.10 10.94 14.22
C VAL A 584 -25.25 11.53 15.05
N ALA A 585 -25.73 12.73 14.72
CA ALA A 585 -26.85 13.37 15.39
C ALA A 585 -28.20 12.67 15.15
N GLU A 586 -28.40 12.08 13.96
CA GLU A 586 -29.56 11.24 13.64
C GLU A 586 -29.48 9.88 14.33
N GLU A 587 -28.32 9.22 14.33
CA GLU A 587 -28.11 7.95 15.03
C GLU A 587 -28.32 8.10 16.54
N GLU A 588 -27.81 9.18 17.16
CA GLU A 588 -28.13 9.50 18.56
C GLU A 588 -29.64 9.67 18.80
N ALA A 589 -30.36 10.32 17.88
CA ALA A 589 -31.80 10.50 17.99
C ALA A 589 -32.57 9.17 17.83
N LEU A 590 -32.08 8.27 16.97
CA LEU A 590 -32.64 6.94 16.75
C LEU A 590 -32.36 6.01 17.93
N ARG A 591 -31.12 5.93 18.42
CA ARG A 591 -30.72 5.17 19.63
C ARG A 591 -31.54 5.58 20.85
N ARG A 592 -31.72 6.89 21.09
CA ARG A 592 -32.58 7.40 22.17
C ARG A 592 -34.05 6.97 22.04
N ARG A 593 -34.58 6.81 20.83
CA ARG A 593 -35.94 6.26 20.58
C ARG A 593 -36.00 4.75 20.83
N LEU A 594 -34.94 4.01 20.53
CA LEU A 594 -34.81 2.57 20.77
C LEU A 594 -34.54 2.22 22.25
N GLY A 595 -34.17 3.20 23.07
CA GLY A 595 -33.74 2.98 24.46
C GLY A 595 -32.28 2.49 24.58
N GLU A 596 -31.50 2.63 23.51
CA GLU A 596 -30.08 2.34 23.48
C GLU A 596 -29.25 3.51 24.04
N PRO A 597 -28.05 3.24 24.58
CA PRO A 597 -27.10 4.30 24.87
C PRO A 597 -26.64 5.02 23.58
N PRO A 598 -26.12 6.26 23.67
CA PRO A 598 -25.39 6.89 22.57
C PRO A 598 -24.21 6.00 22.11
N PRO A 599 -23.65 6.24 20.91
CA PRO A 599 -22.48 5.50 20.45
C PRO A 599 -21.31 5.59 21.45
N PRO A 600 -20.52 4.51 21.63
CA PRO A 600 -19.50 4.44 22.66
C PRO A 600 -18.24 5.23 22.26
N GLY A 601 -18.17 6.50 22.68
CA GLY A 601 -17.06 7.40 22.37
C GLY A 601 -17.23 8.14 21.04
N PRO A 602 -16.24 8.96 20.62
CA PRO A 602 -16.23 9.52 19.28
C PRO A 602 -16.15 8.37 18.27
N ILE A 603 -17.06 8.37 17.30
CA ILE A 603 -16.96 7.46 16.15
C ILE A 603 -15.70 7.90 15.38
N GLN A 604 -14.68 7.04 15.31
CA GLN A 604 -13.40 7.32 14.63
C GLN A 604 -13.52 7.46 13.10
N GLU A 605 -14.69 7.15 12.57
CA GLU A 605 -15.04 7.30 11.16
C GLU A 605 -15.81 8.60 10.95
N TYR A 606 -15.69 9.18 9.77
CA TYR A 606 -16.33 10.45 9.48
C TYR A 606 -17.86 10.38 9.60
N ASP A 607 -18.47 11.54 9.83
CA ASP A 607 -19.93 11.70 9.75
C ASP A 607 -20.34 11.63 8.26
N ASN A 608 -20.40 10.40 7.75
CA ASN A 608 -20.67 10.08 6.36
C ASN A 608 -22.03 10.69 5.94
N ASP A 609 -22.09 11.36 4.78
CA ASP A 609 -23.31 12.03 4.29
C ASP A 609 -23.86 13.16 5.21
N ALA A 610 -23.00 13.76 6.05
CA ALA A 610 -23.33 14.94 6.85
C ALA A 610 -23.02 16.28 6.15
N VAL A 611 -22.07 16.29 5.22
CA VAL A 611 -21.74 17.43 4.34
C VAL A 611 -21.21 16.90 3.00
N GLY A 612 -21.57 17.56 1.91
CA GLY A 612 -21.11 17.22 0.55
C GLY A 612 -20.53 18.44 -0.17
N VAL A 613 -19.59 18.21 -1.07
CA VAL A 613 -18.89 19.25 -1.84
C VAL A 613 -19.17 19.06 -3.33
N ASP A 614 -19.94 19.96 -3.92
CA ASP A 614 -20.54 19.80 -5.24
C ASP A 614 -19.78 20.56 -6.33
N ALA A 615 -19.02 19.82 -7.13
CA ALA A 615 -18.33 20.36 -8.31
C ALA A 615 -19.28 20.96 -9.37
N ALA A 616 -20.58 20.66 -9.34
CA ALA A 616 -21.56 21.23 -10.26
C ALA A 616 -21.96 22.68 -9.92
N ARG A 617 -21.66 23.17 -8.70
CA ARG A 617 -21.93 24.56 -8.25
C ARG A 617 -20.85 25.57 -8.65
N ILE A 618 -19.75 25.09 -9.24
CA ILE A 618 -18.67 25.93 -9.78
C ILE A 618 -18.81 25.97 -11.30
N HIS A 619 -18.92 27.17 -11.87
CA HIS A 619 -19.17 27.39 -13.29
C HIS A 619 -17.93 27.90 -14.00
N ALA A 620 -17.58 27.29 -15.14
CA ALA A 620 -16.51 27.77 -16.00
C ALA A 620 -16.98 28.97 -16.85
N LEU A 621 -16.28 30.10 -16.72
CA LEU A 621 -16.49 31.30 -17.52
C LEU A 621 -15.84 31.16 -18.92
N PRO A 622 -16.22 31.96 -19.93
CA PRO A 622 -15.67 31.84 -21.29
C PRO A 622 -14.15 31.98 -21.43
N ALA A 623 -13.45 32.50 -20.43
CA ALA A 623 -11.98 32.56 -20.38
C ALA A 623 -11.31 31.24 -19.95
N ALA A 624 -12.05 30.32 -19.32
CA ALA A 624 -11.59 29.00 -18.90
C ALA A 624 -11.69 27.99 -20.04
N GLN A 625 -10.87 28.19 -21.08
CA GLN A 625 -10.87 27.40 -22.32
C GLN A 625 -10.49 25.92 -22.09
N GLY A 626 -9.76 25.62 -21.01
CA GLY A 626 -9.54 24.24 -20.53
C GLY A 626 -10.77 23.58 -19.90
N GLY A 627 -11.67 24.36 -19.30
CA GLY A 627 -12.90 23.87 -18.65
C GLY A 627 -12.70 23.31 -17.23
N LEU A 628 -13.78 22.71 -16.71
CA LEU A 628 -13.90 22.11 -15.37
C LEU A 628 -14.48 20.71 -15.48
N PHE A 629 -14.07 19.81 -14.58
CA PHE A 629 -14.66 18.49 -14.41
C PHE A 629 -14.79 18.14 -12.92
N ALA A 630 -15.63 17.16 -12.59
CA ALA A 630 -15.74 16.61 -11.25
C ALA A 630 -14.77 15.42 -11.09
N THR A 631 -14.15 15.28 -9.90
CA THR A 631 -13.26 14.16 -9.61
C THR A 631 -13.64 13.49 -8.30
N TYR A 632 -13.91 12.19 -8.37
CA TYR A 632 -14.20 11.36 -7.20
C TYR A 632 -13.17 10.24 -7.07
N HIS A 633 -12.90 9.83 -5.84
CA HIS A 633 -12.52 8.45 -5.56
C HIS A 633 -13.79 7.63 -5.41
N ALA A 634 -13.80 6.37 -5.84
CA ALA A 634 -14.96 5.50 -5.70
C ALA A 634 -14.50 4.04 -5.65
N TYR A 635 -14.62 3.43 -4.47
CA TYR A 635 -14.28 2.04 -4.20
C TYR A 635 -15.54 1.19 -4.01
N PRO A 636 -15.60 -0.07 -4.49
CA PRO A 636 -16.85 -0.83 -4.50
C PRO A 636 -17.34 -1.28 -3.11
N TYR A 637 -16.45 -1.32 -2.12
CA TYR A 637 -16.74 -1.83 -0.78
C TYR A 637 -17.09 -0.74 0.25
N TYR A 638 -16.72 0.54 0.04
CA TYR A 638 -16.86 1.62 1.04
C TYR A 638 -17.20 2.96 0.37
N PRO A 639 -18.08 3.81 0.94
CA PRO A 639 -18.77 3.65 2.23
C PRO A 639 -19.88 2.59 2.23
N ASP A 640 -20.38 2.26 3.42
CA ASP A 640 -21.43 1.25 3.58
C ASP A 640 -22.70 1.59 2.76
N PHE A 641 -23.05 2.87 2.58
CA PHE A 641 -24.20 3.25 1.74
C PHE A 641 -24.18 2.68 0.32
N MET A 642 -23.00 2.55 -0.31
CA MET A 642 -22.90 1.94 -1.65
C MET A 642 -23.36 0.48 -1.69
N ASN A 643 -23.37 -0.18 -0.52
CA ASN A 643 -23.61 -1.61 -0.36
C ASN A 643 -24.85 -1.94 0.47
N LEU A 644 -25.38 -0.98 1.21
CA LEU A 644 -26.63 -1.10 1.96
C LEU A 644 -27.84 -0.53 1.21
N ASP A 645 -27.66 0.45 0.31
CA ASP A 645 -28.79 1.08 -0.39
C ASP A 645 -29.60 0.06 -1.23
N PRO A 646 -30.92 -0.10 -0.98
CA PRO A 646 -31.74 -1.05 -1.70
C PRO A 646 -31.96 -0.71 -3.18
N GLY A 647 -31.65 0.49 -3.66
CA GLY A 647 -31.62 0.86 -5.07
C GLY A 647 -30.34 0.38 -5.74
N TYR A 648 -29.17 0.67 -5.16
CA TYR A 648 -27.87 0.21 -5.66
C TYR A 648 -27.78 -1.32 -5.65
N LEU A 649 -28.30 -2.00 -4.62
CA LEU A 649 -28.41 -3.48 -4.59
C LEU A 649 -29.28 -4.08 -5.72
N LYS A 650 -30.05 -3.27 -6.45
CA LYS A 650 -30.80 -3.70 -7.65
C LYS A 650 -30.14 -3.29 -8.97
N ALA A 651 -29.04 -2.52 -8.93
CA ALA A 651 -28.35 -2.08 -10.13
C ALA A 651 -27.57 -3.21 -10.82
N HIS A 652 -27.49 -3.11 -12.14
CA HIS A 652 -26.87 -4.12 -13.01
C HIS A 652 -26.02 -3.46 -14.11
N ASP A 653 -24.92 -4.10 -14.46
CA ASP A 653 -24.05 -3.80 -15.61
C ASP A 653 -24.28 -4.83 -16.74
N SER A 654 -23.45 -4.84 -17.78
CA SER A 654 -23.52 -5.83 -18.88
C SER A 654 -23.17 -7.29 -18.52
N LEU A 655 -22.75 -7.58 -17.29
CA LEU A 655 -22.34 -8.89 -16.78
C LEU A 655 -23.24 -9.42 -15.65
N GLY A 656 -23.91 -8.55 -14.89
CA GLY A 656 -24.81 -8.95 -13.80
C GLY A 656 -25.03 -7.85 -12.75
N PRO A 657 -25.39 -8.21 -11.50
CA PRO A 657 -25.52 -7.26 -10.40
C PRO A 657 -24.20 -6.52 -10.14
N SER A 658 -24.30 -5.22 -9.89
CA SER A 658 -23.21 -4.34 -9.44
C SER A 658 -23.84 -3.19 -8.65
N SER A 659 -23.52 -3.06 -7.36
CA SER A 659 -23.97 -1.90 -6.59
C SER A 659 -23.18 -0.64 -6.97
N TYR A 660 -21.90 -0.81 -7.29
CA TYR A 660 -20.99 0.23 -7.75
C TYR A 660 -21.51 0.99 -8.97
N ILE A 661 -22.02 0.30 -10.01
CA ILE A 661 -22.60 0.98 -11.17
C ILE A 661 -23.93 1.70 -10.84
N GLY A 662 -24.60 1.35 -9.75
CA GLY A 662 -25.73 2.11 -9.21
C GLY A 662 -25.26 3.49 -8.77
N TYR A 663 -24.30 3.53 -7.85
CA TYR A 663 -23.68 4.76 -7.36
C TYR A 663 -23.10 5.64 -8.48
N LEU A 664 -22.31 5.05 -9.38
CA LEU A 664 -21.72 5.78 -10.52
C LEU A 664 -22.78 6.39 -11.46
N ARG A 665 -23.93 5.73 -11.62
CA ARG A 665 -25.05 6.26 -12.42
C ARG A 665 -25.78 7.39 -11.71
N ASP A 666 -25.79 7.42 -10.38
CA ASP A 666 -26.44 8.47 -9.61
C ASP A 666 -25.60 9.75 -9.61
N LEU A 667 -24.27 9.64 -9.41
CA LEU A 667 -23.32 10.73 -9.71
C LEU A 667 -23.45 11.23 -11.16
N ALA A 668 -23.54 10.30 -12.12
CA ALA A 668 -23.73 10.64 -13.54
C ALA A 668 -25.06 11.36 -13.86
N ARG A 669 -26.10 11.21 -13.02
CA ARG A 669 -27.35 11.97 -13.13
C ARG A 669 -27.24 13.35 -12.48
N HIS A 670 -26.56 13.45 -11.34
CA HIS A 670 -26.36 14.71 -10.61
C HIS A 670 -25.59 15.75 -11.45
N HIS A 671 -24.42 15.38 -11.97
CA HIS A 671 -23.52 16.29 -12.71
C HIS A 671 -23.98 16.63 -14.14
N GLY A 672 -25.01 15.97 -14.68
CA GLY A 672 -25.57 16.26 -16.01
C GLY A 672 -24.55 16.13 -17.14
N GLU A 673 -24.11 17.27 -17.69
CA GLU A 673 -23.12 17.33 -18.79
C GLU A 673 -21.67 17.59 -18.33
N GLN A 674 -21.45 17.82 -17.04
CA GLN A 674 -20.10 17.98 -16.49
C GLN A 674 -19.35 16.63 -16.54
N PRO A 675 -18.13 16.56 -17.07
CA PRO A 675 -17.36 15.31 -17.09
C PRO A 675 -17.02 14.87 -15.66
N ILE A 676 -17.06 13.55 -15.42
CA ILE A 676 -16.65 12.93 -14.14
C ILE A 676 -15.45 12.03 -14.39
N LEU A 677 -14.38 12.21 -13.61
CA LEU A 677 -13.22 11.31 -13.55
C LEU A 677 -13.25 10.54 -12.23
N ILE A 678 -13.18 9.20 -12.28
CA ILE A 678 -12.90 8.40 -11.09
C ILE A 678 -11.37 8.31 -10.95
N ALA A 679 -10.79 9.14 -10.09
CA ALA A 679 -9.33 9.25 -9.92
C ALA A 679 -8.72 8.14 -9.06
N GLU A 680 -9.54 7.40 -8.31
CA GLU A 680 -9.17 6.15 -7.65
C GLU A 680 -10.32 5.16 -7.64
N LEU A 681 -10.01 3.92 -8.00
CA LEU A 681 -10.84 2.74 -7.87
C LEU A 681 -9.95 1.49 -7.86
N GLY A 682 -10.47 0.37 -7.37
CA GLY A 682 -9.82 -0.94 -7.44
C GLY A 682 -10.18 -1.83 -6.26
N VAL A 683 -9.60 -3.03 -6.23
CA VAL A 683 -9.55 -3.89 -5.04
C VAL A 683 -8.14 -4.47 -4.84
N PRO A 684 -7.70 -4.79 -3.61
CA PRO A 684 -6.38 -5.34 -3.36
C PRO A 684 -6.36 -6.87 -3.37
N SER A 685 -5.16 -7.45 -3.54
CA SER A 685 -4.91 -8.90 -3.58
C SER A 685 -4.33 -9.46 -2.27
N SER A 686 -4.97 -9.16 -1.13
CA SER A 686 -4.53 -9.55 0.22
C SER A 686 -5.22 -10.80 0.75
N ARG A 687 -4.60 -11.47 1.75
CA ARG A 687 -5.27 -12.50 2.57
C ARG A 687 -6.30 -11.87 3.50
N GLY A 688 -5.97 -10.75 4.13
CA GLY A 688 -6.88 -10.04 5.01
C GLY A 688 -8.05 -9.41 4.26
N ILE A 689 -9.22 -9.40 4.89
CA ILE A 689 -10.41 -8.62 4.51
C ILE A 689 -10.57 -7.51 5.56
N ALA A 690 -10.72 -6.26 5.12
CA ALA A 690 -11.02 -5.10 5.98
C ALA A 690 -12.42 -4.51 5.82
N HIS A 691 -13.20 -5.00 4.83
CA HIS A 691 -14.59 -4.63 4.58
C HIS A 691 -15.23 -5.65 3.65
N LEU A 692 -16.46 -6.10 3.93
CA LEU A 692 -17.22 -7.00 3.05
C LEU A 692 -18.08 -6.20 2.07
N GLN A 693 -18.33 -6.79 0.90
CA GLN A 693 -19.07 -6.20 -0.22
C GLN A 693 -20.05 -7.25 -0.82
N PRO A 694 -21.31 -6.90 -1.17
CA PRO A 694 -22.36 -7.90 -1.44
C PRO A 694 -22.20 -8.73 -2.74
N GLN A 695 -21.36 -8.30 -3.68
CA GLN A 695 -20.96 -9.09 -4.86
C GLN A 695 -19.58 -9.76 -4.66
N GLY A 696 -18.99 -9.66 -3.47
CA GLY A 696 -17.68 -10.20 -3.13
C GLY A 696 -16.51 -9.32 -3.52
N TRP A 697 -16.72 -8.06 -3.92
CA TRP A 697 -15.66 -7.10 -4.28
C TRP A 697 -15.11 -6.39 -3.05
N ASN A 698 -14.64 -7.21 -2.11
CA ASN A 698 -14.31 -6.83 -0.74
C ASN A 698 -13.10 -5.89 -0.66
N HIS A 699 -12.89 -5.27 0.50
CA HIS A 699 -11.61 -4.65 0.81
C HIS A 699 -10.59 -5.75 1.16
N GLY A 700 -10.09 -6.46 0.14
CA GLY A 700 -9.16 -7.59 0.29
C GLY A 700 -9.82 -8.97 0.33
N GLY A 701 -9.05 -10.02 0.58
CA GLY A 701 -9.50 -11.42 0.49
C GLY A 701 -9.50 -11.99 -0.93
N HIS A 702 -8.72 -11.40 -1.84
CA HIS A 702 -8.62 -11.79 -3.24
C HIS A 702 -7.22 -12.31 -3.58
N ASP A 703 -7.13 -13.27 -4.52
CA ASP A 703 -5.88 -13.48 -5.25
C ASP A 703 -5.75 -12.50 -6.42
N GLU A 704 -4.58 -12.48 -7.04
CA GLU A 704 -4.25 -11.53 -8.11
C GLU A 704 -5.08 -11.72 -9.39
N ARG A 705 -5.66 -12.90 -9.60
CA ARG A 705 -6.60 -13.12 -10.69
C ARG A 705 -7.92 -12.43 -10.35
N ALA A 706 -8.47 -12.72 -9.16
CA ALA A 706 -9.72 -12.12 -8.70
C ALA A 706 -9.64 -10.59 -8.68
N GLN A 707 -8.52 -10.01 -8.19
CA GLN A 707 -8.23 -8.57 -8.33
C GLN A 707 -8.39 -8.10 -9.78
N GLY A 708 -7.63 -8.69 -10.71
CA GLY A 708 -7.63 -8.23 -12.11
C GLY A 708 -8.96 -8.41 -12.84
N GLU A 709 -9.75 -9.42 -12.45
CA GLU A 709 -11.10 -9.66 -13.00
C GLU A 709 -12.13 -8.66 -12.43
N ILE A 710 -12.00 -8.27 -11.17
CA ILE A 710 -12.82 -7.22 -10.52
C ILE A 710 -12.45 -5.83 -11.07
N ASP A 711 -11.17 -5.45 -11.06
CA ASP A 711 -10.71 -4.14 -11.55
C ASP A 711 -11.08 -3.90 -13.03
N ALA A 712 -11.00 -4.96 -13.85
CA ALA A 712 -11.46 -4.94 -15.24
C ALA A 712 -12.98 -4.75 -15.40
N ARG A 713 -13.77 -5.10 -14.38
CA ARG A 713 -15.22 -4.84 -14.32
C ARG A 713 -15.51 -3.44 -13.78
N LEU A 714 -14.84 -2.97 -12.74
CA LEU A 714 -14.97 -1.59 -12.25
C LEU A 714 -14.65 -0.56 -13.36
N MET A 715 -13.58 -0.79 -14.13
CA MET A 715 -13.23 0.03 -15.30
C MET A 715 -14.24 -0.06 -16.46
N ARG A 716 -15.10 -1.10 -16.48
CA ARG A 716 -16.25 -1.20 -17.40
C ARG A 716 -17.45 -0.45 -16.84
N ASP A 717 -17.73 -0.54 -15.55
CA ASP A 717 -18.85 0.15 -14.91
C ASP A 717 -18.70 1.68 -15.04
N VAL A 718 -17.49 2.19 -14.89
CA VAL A 718 -17.11 3.58 -15.20
C VAL A 718 -17.43 3.97 -16.66
N ARG A 719 -17.24 3.04 -17.62
CA ARG A 719 -17.61 3.25 -19.02
C ARG A 719 -19.13 3.18 -19.25
N GLU A 720 -19.82 2.24 -18.62
CA GLU A 720 -21.26 2.00 -18.78
C GLU A 720 -22.15 3.01 -18.03
N ALA A 721 -21.63 3.63 -16.96
CA ALA A 721 -22.21 4.84 -16.36
C ALA A 721 -21.95 6.11 -17.19
N GLY A 722 -21.17 6.02 -18.27
CA GLY A 722 -20.91 7.13 -19.19
C GLY A 722 -20.03 8.23 -18.58
N LEU A 723 -19.03 7.86 -17.79
CA LEU A 723 -18.06 8.77 -17.18
C LEU A 723 -16.86 9.03 -18.12
N ALA A 724 -16.04 10.03 -17.82
CA ALA A 724 -14.88 10.39 -18.63
C ALA A 724 -13.70 9.41 -18.49
N GLY A 725 -13.66 8.62 -17.41
CA GLY A 725 -12.72 7.50 -17.26
C GLY A 725 -12.40 7.17 -15.80
N GLY A 726 -11.47 6.24 -15.64
CA GLY A 726 -11.07 5.68 -14.36
C GLY A 726 -9.55 5.52 -14.24
N ILE A 727 -9.03 5.67 -13.03
CA ILE A 727 -7.62 5.52 -12.69
C ILE A 727 -7.51 4.50 -11.56
N LEU A 728 -6.81 3.39 -11.79
CA LEU A 728 -6.67 2.31 -10.83
C LEU A 728 -5.68 2.66 -9.72
N PHE A 729 -6.04 2.33 -8.47
CA PHE A 729 -5.15 2.31 -7.32
C PHE A 729 -4.62 0.87 -7.16
N SER A 730 -3.33 0.58 -7.35
CA SER A 730 -2.23 1.48 -7.76
C SER A 730 -1.15 0.76 -8.58
N LEU A 731 -0.03 1.43 -8.87
CA LEU A 731 1.11 0.82 -9.57
C LEU A 731 1.76 -0.35 -8.80
N LEU A 732 1.95 -0.22 -7.49
CA LEU A 732 2.88 -1.05 -6.70
C LEU A 732 2.28 -1.42 -5.34
N ASP A 733 2.64 -2.59 -4.82
CA ASP A 733 2.39 -2.97 -3.44
C ASP A 733 3.32 -2.19 -2.50
N GLU A 734 2.74 -1.32 -1.67
CA GLU A 734 3.47 -0.33 -0.87
C GLU A 734 3.39 -0.68 0.64
N TRP A 735 4.45 -1.32 1.14
CA TRP A 735 4.51 -1.91 2.49
C TRP A 735 4.40 -0.92 3.67
N PHE A 736 4.41 0.40 3.43
CA PHE A 736 4.22 1.41 4.49
C PHE A 736 2.73 1.64 4.85
N LYS A 737 1.81 1.15 4.03
CA LYS A 737 0.37 1.43 4.18
C LYS A 737 -0.24 0.57 5.27
N ARG A 738 -1.25 1.12 5.95
CA ARG A 738 -1.91 0.48 7.10
C ARG A 738 -3.40 0.77 7.09
N ASN A 739 -4.22 -0.27 7.20
CA ASN A 739 -5.67 -0.17 7.36
C ASN A 739 -6.09 -0.15 8.84
N TRP A 740 -7.31 0.33 9.10
CA TRP A 740 -7.88 0.49 10.43
C TRP A 740 -7.86 -0.79 11.30
N LEU A 741 -7.88 -1.99 10.72
CA LEU A 741 -7.83 -3.23 11.50
C LEU A 741 -6.46 -3.51 12.14
N VAL A 742 -5.36 -3.04 11.56
CA VAL A 742 -3.99 -3.41 11.98
C VAL A 742 -3.11 -2.22 12.38
N ALA A 743 -3.47 -0.99 11.99
CA ALA A 743 -2.68 0.22 12.26
C ALA A 743 -2.36 0.45 13.76
N GLU A 744 -3.21 0.00 14.67
CA GLU A 744 -3.01 0.06 16.13
C GLU A 744 -2.00 -0.98 16.66
N PHE A 745 -1.72 -2.04 15.89
CA PHE A 745 -0.91 -3.20 16.31
C PHE A 745 0.43 -3.31 15.57
N GLU A 746 0.61 -2.61 14.45
CA GLU A 746 1.87 -2.61 13.68
C GLU A 746 2.89 -1.65 14.30
N ILE A 747 3.42 -2.05 15.46
CA ILE A 747 4.34 -1.26 16.29
C ILE A 747 5.72 -1.90 16.45
N PRO A 748 6.81 -1.11 16.40
CA PRO A 748 6.83 0.35 16.34
C PRO A 748 6.67 0.90 14.90
N TYR A 749 5.98 2.04 14.77
CA TYR A 749 5.48 2.55 13.48
C TYR A 749 6.59 2.82 12.45
N GLU A 750 7.73 3.37 12.88
CA GLU A 750 8.86 3.70 12.00
C GLU A 750 9.49 2.47 11.32
N ARG A 751 9.13 1.25 11.75
CA ARG A 751 9.58 -0.03 11.19
C ARG A 751 8.56 -0.71 10.29
N ASN A 752 7.34 -0.18 10.18
CA ASN A 752 6.27 -0.75 9.36
C ASN A 752 6.68 -1.02 7.89
N PRO A 753 7.39 -0.11 7.16
CA PRO A 753 7.78 -0.38 5.78
C PRO A 753 8.79 -1.53 5.60
N LEU A 754 9.38 -2.05 6.69
CA LEU A 754 10.41 -3.09 6.64
C LEU A 754 9.84 -4.50 6.42
N TRP A 755 8.52 -4.70 6.44
CA TRP A 755 7.90 -6.02 6.29
C TRP A 755 6.53 -5.91 5.58
N LEU A 756 6.04 -7.03 5.04
CA LEU A 756 4.75 -7.09 4.34
C LEU A 756 3.71 -7.78 5.23
N ASN A 757 2.71 -7.03 5.69
CA ASN A 757 1.54 -7.62 6.34
C ASN A 757 0.52 -8.08 5.29
N VAL A 758 0.48 -9.37 5.02
CA VAL A 758 -0.48 -9.97 4.08
C VAL A 758 -1.94 -9.96 4.59
N LEU A 759 -2.14 -9.61 5.87
CA LEU A 759 -3.46 -9.31 6.43
C LEU A 759 -3.89 -7.84 6.23
N ASP A 760 -3.03 -7.00 5.67
CA ASP A 760 -3.37 -5.63 5.30
C ASP A 760 -3.74 -5.54 3.81
N PRO A 761 -4.99 -5.17 3.47
CA PRO A 761 -5.39 -4.89 2.10
C PRO A 761 -4.64 -3.71 1.45
N GLU A 762 -4.33 -2.65 2.20
CA GLU A 762 -3.73 -1.41 1.69
C GLU A 762 -2.32 -1.63 1.12
N GLN A 763 -1.57 -2.56 1.69
CA GLN A 763 -0.24 -2.93 1.19
C GLN A 763 -0.29 -3.71 -0.14
N ASN A 764 -1.47 -4.16 -0.59
CA ASN A 764 -1.63 -5.16 -1.66
C ASN A 764 -2.41 -4.66 -2.91
N TYR A 765 -2.52 -3.34 -3.11
CA TYR A 765 -3.21 -2.69 -4.25
C TYR A 765 -2.44 -2.66 -5.57
N GLY A 766 -1.15 -2.97 -5.60
CA GLY A 766 -0.34 -2.80 -6.80
C GLY A 766 -0.72 -3.73 -7.95
N VAL A 767 -0.66 -3.25 -9.20
CA VAL A 767 -0.59 -4.14 -10.38
C VAL A 767 0.79 -4.78 -10.56
N LEU A 768 1.79 -4.30 -9.82
CA LEU A 768 3.11 -4.90 -9.61
C LEU A 768 3.23 -5.36 -8.16
N ALA A 769 3.62 -6.62 -7.95
CA ALA A 769 3.86 -7.16 -6.62
C ALA A 769 5.26 -6.81 -6.11
N ALA A 770 5.34 -6.35 -4.87
CA ALA A 770 6.57 -6.24 -4.11
C ALA A 770 6.69 -7.45 -3.18
N ARG A 771 7.34 -8.52 -3.65
CA ARG A 771 7.46 -9.79 -2.93
C ARG A 771 8.63 -9.76 -1.94
N PRO A 772 8.52 -10.43 -0.78
CA PRO A 772 9.66 -10.67 0.12
C PRO A 772 10.73 -11.54 -0.55
N GLY A 773 11.94 -11.49 -0.01
CA GLY A 773 13.10 -12.24 -0.49
C GLY A 773 13.79 -11.67 -1.73
N ALA A 774 15.13 -11.67 -1.70
CA ALA A 774 15.98 -11.42 -2.87
C ALA A 774 15.87 -12.51 -3.95
N SER A 775 16.50 -12.28 -5.10
CA SER A 775 16.60 -13.27 -6.20
C SER A 775 17.39 -14.52 -5.76
N GLY A 776 16.72 -15.67 -5.73
CA GLY A 776 17.19 -16.90 -5.06
C GLY A 776 16.33 -17.19 -3.83
N TRP A 777 15.02 -17.26 -4.03
CA TRP A 777 13.99 -17.30 -2.98
C TRP A 777 13.91 -18.69 -2.30
N LYS A 778 13.44 -18.71 -1.05
CA LYS A 778 13.77 -19.77 -0.08
C LYS A 778 12.82 -20.97 -0.05
N VAL A 779 11.50 -20.73 0.02
CA VAL A 779 10.50 -21.78 0.20
C VAL A 779 9.24 -21.49 -0.61
N ALA A 780 8.85 -22.47 -1.42
CA ALA A 780 7.57 -22.53 -2.10
C ALA A 780 6.60 -23.43 -1.32
N ILE A 781 5.32 -23.07 -1.31
CA ILE A 781 4.25 -24.00 -0.94
C ILE A 781 3.75 -24.58 -2.27
N ASP A 782 4.29 -25.74 -2.64
CA ASP A 782 4.12 -26.35 -3.96
C ASP A 782 4.11 -27.89 -3.97
N GLY A 783 4.27 -28.53 -2.81
CA GLY A 783 4.21 -29.97 -2.63
C GLY A 783 5.44 -30.75 -3.12
N ARG A 784 6.52 -30.09 -3.57
CA ARG A 784 7.72 -30.77 -4.13
C ARG A 784 8.91 -30.79 -3.17
N GLY A 785 9.05 -29.77 -2.32
CA GLY A 785 9.97 -29.81 -1.18
C GLY A 785 11.47 -29.83 -1.53
N GLU A 786 11.85 -29.40 -2.75
CA GLU A 786 13.24 -29.32 -3.23
C GLU A 786 14.02 -28.11 -2.67
N ASP A 787 13.26 -27.07 -2.37
CA ASP A 787 13.59 -25.79 -1.75
C ASP A 787 13.98 -25.93 -0.26
N TRP A 788 13.29 -26.80 0.48
CA TRP A 788 13.61 -27.11 1.88
C TRP A 788 14.98 -27.80 2.10
N ARG A 789 15.71 -28.17 1.03
CA ARG A 789 16.98 -28.91 1.12
C ARG A 789 18.04 -28.23 1.99
N ASP A 790 18.09 -26.90 1.97
CA ASP A 790 19.04 -26.09 2.76
C ASP A 790 18.47 -25.64 4.13
N VAL A 791 17.24 -26.04 4.48
CA VAL A 791 16.59 -25.72 5.76
C VAL A 791 16.78 -26.88 6.75
N ALA A 792 17.66 -26.68 7.73
CA ALA A 792 17.89 -27.69 8.76
C ALA A 792 16.63 -27.91 9.63
N PRO A 793 16.21 -29.17 9.89
CA PRO A 793 15.10 -29.46 10.77
C PRO A 793 15.45 -29.16 12.24
N LEU A 794 14.53 -28.52 12.95
CA LEU A 794 14.68 -28.17 14.37
C LEU A 794 14.52 -29.40 15.29
N ALA A 795 13.74 -30.39 14.86
CA ALA A 795 13.56 -31.65 15.58
C ALA A 795 13.44 -32.82 14.59
N VAL A 796 13.99 -33.98 14.94
CA VAL A 796 14.03 -35.19 14.10
C VAL A 796 13.85 -36.47 14.95
N LYS A 797 13.00 -37.38 14.48
CA LYS A 797 12.73 -38.71 15.05
C LYS A 797 13.06 -39.80 14.01
N ARG A 798 14.34 -40.20 13.98
CA ARG A 798 14.93 -41.04 12.90
C ARG A 798 14.32 -42.44 12.80
N GLU A 799 13.96 -43.05 13.93
CA GLU A 799 13.57 -44.46 14.02
C GLU A 799 12.30 -44.65 14.88
N GLY A 800 11.78 -45.88 14.94
CA GLY A 800 10.56 -46.23 15.67
C GLY A 800 9.25 -45.81 14.98
N GLY A 801 8.12 -46.29 15.51
CA GLY A 801 6.76 -45.89 15.11
C GLY A 801 6.19 -44.76 15.99
N PRO A 802 4.86 -44.62 16.12
CA PRO A 802 4.26 -43.61 17.01
C PRO A 802 4.49 -43.99 18.48
N LEU A 803 4.38 -43.04 19.42
CA LEU A 803 4.47 -43.35 20.86
C LEU A 803 3.34 -44.31 21.32
N ARG A 804 2.18 -44.22 20.68
CA ARG A 804 1.03 -45.11 20.86
C ARG A 804 0.60 -45.65 19.50
N SER A 805 0.88 -46.93 19.28
CA SER A 805 0.30 -47.69 18.16
C SER A 805 -1.18 -47.99 18.42
N PHE A 806 -2.00 -47.90 17.38
CA PHE A 806 -3.40 -48.32 17.38
C PHE A 806 -3.62 -49.63 16.61
N ALA A 807 -2.60 -50.10 15.87
CA ALA A 807 -2.60 -51.36 15.11
C ALA A 807 -3.75 -51.50 14.09
N ASP A 808 -4.17 -50.38 13.52
CA ASP A 808 -5.29 -50.23 12.58
C ASP A 808 -4.86 -49.95 11.13
N GLY A 809 -3.55 -50.00 10.85
CA GLY A 809 -2.95 -49.70 9.54
C GLY A 809 -2.36 -48.29 9.44
N HIS A 810 -2.95 -47.30 10.11
CA HIS A 810 -2.64 -45.87 9.90
C HIS A 810 -1.57 -45.31 10.84
N ASP A 811 -0.89 -46.17 11.61
CA ASP A 811 0.20 -45.77 12.51
C ASP A 811 1.42 -45.16 11.77
N ALA A 812 1.56 -45.39 10.46
CA ALA A 812 2.58 -44.74 9.62
C ALA A 812 2.29 -43.24 9.38
N ALA A 813 1.03 -42.88 9.10
CA ALA A 813 0.60 -41.47 9.02
C ALA A 813 0.78 -40.78 10.38
N ARG A 814 0.39 -41.47 11.46
CA ARG A 814 0.55 -40.97 12.83
C ARG A 814 1.99 -40.93 13.35
N THR A 815 3.00 -41.36 12.59
CA THR A 815 4.41 -41.29 13.02
C THR A 815 5.06 -40.00 12.53
N LEU A 816 5.36 -39.07 13.45
CA LEU A 816 6.10 -37.86 13.14
C LEU A 816 7.58 -38.18 12.88
N ARG A 817 8.21 -37.46 11.94
CA ARG A 817 9.62 -37.68 11.54
C ARG A 817 10.50 -36.45 11.68
N ALA A 818 10.04 -35.28 11.27
CA ALA A 818 10.79 -34.04 11.45
C ALA A 818 9.90 -32.80 11.43
N LEU A 819 10.39 -31.72 12.04
CA LEU A 819 9.84 -30.37 11.91
C LEU A 819 10.96 -29.43 11.44
N ALA A 820 10.72 -28.70 10.36
CA ALA A 820 11.60 -27.65 9.84
C ALA A 820 10.85 -26.32 9.80
N VAL A 821 11.55 -25.21 10.07
CA VAL A 821 10.97 -23.86 10.12
C VAL A 821 11.96 -22.86 9.52
N THR A 822 11.46 -21.90 8.74
CA THR A 822 12.25 -20.78 8.20
C THR A 822 11.35 -19.54 8.02
N SER A 823 11.89 -18.40 7.60
CA SER A 823 11.09 -17.17 7.40
C SER A 823 11.65 -16.19 6.38
N ASP A 824 10.80 -15.26 5.95
CA ASP A 824 11.14 -14.07 5.17
C ASP A 824 10.42 -12.81 5.71
N GLU A 825 10.44 -11.72 4.94
CA GLU A 825 9.87 -10.43 5.31
C GLU A 825 8.32 -10.40 5.36
N ALA A 826 7.61 -11.51 5.10
CA ALA A 826 6.16 -11.60 5.17
C ALA A 826 5.63 -12.86 5.91
N TYR A 827 6.34 -13.99 5.82
CA TYR A 827 5.87 -15.28 6.29
C TYR A 827 6.84 -16.02 7.22
N LEU A 828 6.26 -16.75 8.17
CA LEU A 828 6.85 -17.91 8.84
C LEU A 828 6.49 -19.17 8.05
N TYR A 829 7.49 -19.94 7.60
CA TYR A 829 7.31 -21.19 6.87
C TYR A 829 7.56 -22.38 7.80
N ILE A 830 6.70 -23.40 7.74
CA ILE A 830 6.77 -24.62 8.57
C ILE A 830 6.59 -25.85 7.67
N ARG A 831 7.42 -26.89 7.85
CA ARG A 831 7.23 -28.21 7.23
C ARG A 831 7.24 -29.31 8.30
N LEU A 832 6.18 -30.11 8.29
CA LEU A 832 6.00 -31.30 9.13
C LEU A 832 6.17 -32.56 8.26
N GLN A 833 7.22 -33.32 8.51
CA GLN A 833 7.49 -34.61 7.86
C GLN A 833 6.90 -35.73 8.71
N VAL A 834 6.16 -36.65 8.09
CA VAL A 834 5.66 -37.90 8.71
C VAL A 834 6.30 -39.13 8.04
N ALA A 835 5.96 -40.34 8.48
CA ALA A 835 6.52 -41.57 7.92
C ALA A 835 5.84 -42.03 6.62
N LYS A 836 4.51 -41.89 6.49
CA LYS A 836 3.74 -42.03 5.23
C LYS A 836 2.41 -41.30 5.34
N LEU A 837 2.10 -40.29 4.51
CA LEU A 837 0.84 -39.53 4.64
C LEU A 837 -0.42 -40.34 4.26
N ASP A 838 -0.26 -41.25 3.30
CA ASP A 838 -1.28 -42.10 2.67
C ASP A 838 -1.12 -43.55 3.16
N ALA A 839 -1.31 -43.89 4.44
CA ALA A 839 -0.87 -45.20 4.94
C ALA A 839 -1.54 -46.40 4.23
N ASP A 840 -2.77 -46.23 3.73
CA ASP A 840 -3.46 -47.24 2.91
C ASP A 840 -3.01 -47.29 1.43
N GLY A 841 -2.45 -46.19 0.91
CA GLY A 841 -1.97 -46.05 -0.46
C GLY A 841 -3.00 -45.56 -1.48
N ASP A 842 -4.10 -44.92 -1.08
CA ASP A 842 -5.12 -44.41 -2.02
C ASP A 842 -4.66 -43.19 -2.85
N GLY A 843 -3.59 -42.51 -2.42
CA GLY A 843 -3.00 -41.35 -3.08
C GLY A 843 -3.39 -39.99 -2.45
N SER A 844 -4.14 -39.99 -1.36
CA SER A 844 -4.51 -38.82 -0.55
C SER A 844 -4.00 -38.95 0.90
N PRO A 845 -3.97 -37.88 1.71
CA PRO A 845 -3.61 -37.98 3.12
C PRO A 845 -4.74 -38.62 3.95
N ASP A 846 -4.37 -39.42 4.96
CA ASP A 846 -5.26 -40.20 5.85
C ASP A 846 -6.16 -39.35 6.80
N TRP A 847 -6.78 -38.25 6.36
CA TRP A 847 -7.45 -37.25 7.21
C TRP A 847 -8.52 -37.80 8.19
N ARG A 848 -9.11 -38.97 7.91
CA ARG A 848 -10.07 -39.65 8.80
C ARG A 848 -9.40 -40.32 10.00
N ASP A 849 -8.16 -40.74 9.84
CA ASP A 849 -7.46 -41.62 10.76
C ASP A 849 -6.19 -40.99 11.36
N ALA A 850 -5.65 -39.95 10.72
CA ALA A 850 -4.57 -39.12 11.24
C ALA A 850 -4.88 -37.63 11.06
N SER A 851 -4.61 -36.84 12.10
CA SER A 851 -4.57 -35.38 12.04
C SER A 851 -3.37 -34.85 12.81
N TYR A 852 -2.91 -33.65 12.46
CA TYR A 852 -1.68 -33.07 12.98
C TYR A 852 -1.95 -31.72 13.62
N LEU A 853 -1.45 -31.53 14.83
CA LEU A 853 -1.56 -30.27 15.55
C LEU A 853 -0.15 -29.73 15.84
N ILE A 854 0.06 -28.42 15.69
CA ILE A 854 1.32 -27.76 16.03
C ILE A 854 1.01 -26.58 16.94
N GLY A 855 1.26 -26.75 18.24
CA GLY A 855 1.24 -25.67 19.22
C GLY A 855 2.43 -24.73 19.03
N ILE A 856 2.21 -23.43 19.22
CA ILE A 856 3.24 -22.38 19.11
C ILE A 856 3.25 -21.52 20.39
N ASP A 857 4.40 -21.46 21.04
CA ASP A 857 4.79 -20.45 22.04
C ASP A 857 5.54 -19.33 21.31
N THR A 858 5.13 -18.09 21.54
CA THR A 858 5.60 -16.92 20.79
C THR A 858 6.59 -16.04 21.56
N TYR A 859 6.72 -16.14 22.89
CA TYR A 859 7.73 -15.37 23.63
C TYR A 859 8.10 -15.90 25.04
N ASP A 860 7.12 -16.23 25.89
CA ASP A 860 7.30 -16.59 27.30
C ASP A 860 6.53 -17.86 27.63
N ALA A 861 7.21 -19.00 27.49
CA ALA A 861 6.74 -20.38 27.69
C ALA A 861 6.03 -20.72 29.03
N ARG A 862 5.82 -19.74 29.91
CA ARG A 862 5.02 -19.81 31.15
C ARG A 862 3.64 -19.18 30.99
N ARG A 863 3.30 -18.65 29.82
CA ARG A 863 2.03 -18.00 29.47
C ARG A 863 1.39 -18.76 28.32
N GLY A 864 0.08 -18.59 28.14
CA GLY A 864 -0.72 -19.32 27.18
C GLY A 864 -1.19 -20.67 27.73
N ASP A 865 -1.82 -21.47 26.89
CA ASP A 865 -2.40 -22.75 27.28
C ASP A 865 -1.34 -23.86 27.35
N HIS A 866 -1.09 -24.40 28.54
CA HIS A 866 -0.20 -25.55 28.78
C HIS A 866 -0.83 -26.91 28.36
N ARG A 867 -1.85 -26.92 27.52
CA ARG A 867 -2.53 -28.13 27.02
C ARG A 867 -2.80 -28.04 25.51
N MET A 868 -2.57 -29.14 24.79
CA MET A 868 -2.99 -29.25 23.39
C MET A 868 -4.52 -29.37 23.27
N PRO A 869 -5.16 -28.80 22.23
CA PRO A 869 -6.63 -28.76 22.10
C PRO A 869 -7.26 -30.10 21.71
N VAL A 870 -7.20 -31.09 22.59
CA VAL A 870 -7.79 -32.44 22.47
C VAL A 870 -8.47 -32.89 23.77
N GLU A 871 -9.52 -33.70 23.70
CA GLU A 871 -10.27 -34.18 24.87
C GLU A 871 -9.40 -35.07 25.78
N GLU A 872 -8.50 -35.90 25.23
CA GLU A 872 -7.45 -36.58 25.99
C GLU A 872 -6.49 -35.54 26.59
N SER A 873 -6.08 -35.68 27.86
CA SER A 873 -5.25 -34.67 28.53
C SER A 873 -3.80 -34.76 28.05
N VAL A 874 -3.46 -33.98 27.02
CA VAL A 874 -2.12 -33.88 26.44
C VAL A 874 -1.45 -32.57 26.91
N PRO A 875 -0.58 -32.60 27.94
CA PRO A 875 0.11 -31.41 28.40
C PRO A 875 1.18 -30.94 27.40
N SER A 876 1.40 -29.63 27.38
CA SER A 876 2.46 -28.95 26.65
C SER A 876 3.58 -28.49 27.60
N PRO A 877 4.87 -28.71 27.26
CA PRO A 877 6.00 -28.27 28.10
C PRO A 877 6.17 -26.75 28.22
N ALA A 878 5.53 -26.01 27.31
CA ALA A 878 5.40 -24.55 27.30
C ALA A 878 3.91 -24.19 27.13
N GLY A 879 3.46 -23.08 27.70
CA GLY A 879 2.14 -22.55 27.38
C GLY A 879 2.12 -22.03 25.94
N LEU A 880 0.97 -22.12 25.28
CA LEU A 880 0.84 -21.93 23.83
C LEU A 880 -0.16 -20.80 23.54
N GLU A 881 0.24 -19.83 22.72
CA GLU A 881 -0.68 -18.79 22.22
C GLU A 881 -1.49 -19.24 21.00
N PHE A 882 -0.95 -20.14 20.19
CA PHE A 882 -1.56 -20.56 18.93
C PHE A 882 -1.47 -22.07 18.70
N CYS A 883 -2.41 -22.60 17.93
CA CYS A 883 -2.38 -23.98 17.45
C CYS A 883 -2.76 -24.05 15.96
N LEU A 884 -1.84 -24.53 15.13
CA LEU A 884 -2.14 -24.98 13.77
C LEU A 884 -2.75 -26.37 13.81
N ILE A 885 -3.80 -26.60 13.02
CA ILE A 885 -4.49 -27.88 12.90
C ILE A 885 -4.59 -28.25 11.43
N PHE A 886 -4.02 -29.40 11.07
CA PHE A 886 -4.18 -30.05 9.77
C PHE A 886 -5.02 -31.32 9.97
N ASP A 887 -6.32 -31.20 9.73
CA ASP A 887 -7.29 -32.30 9.81
C ASP A 887 -8.06 -32.54 8.50
N GLY A 888 -7.85 -31.73 7.46
CA GLY A 888 -8.49 -31.89 6.15
C GLY A 888 -8.33 -30.67 5.24
N ASP A 889 -8.51 -30.88 3.94
CA ASP A 889 -8.28 -29.88 2.88
C ASP A 889 -9.04 -28.56 3.11
N ASP A 890 -10.34 -28.63 3.39
CA ASP A 890 -11.20 -27.47 3.64
C ASP A 890 -11.33 -27.09 5.12
N THR A 891 -10.78 -27.89 6.04
CA THR A 891 -10.99 -27.74 7.50
C THR A 891 -9.74 -27.28 8.26
N SER A 892 -8.55 -27.40 7.66
CA SER A 892 -7.29 -27.01 8.29
C SER A 892 -7.29 -25.52 8.68
N ARG A 893 -6.79 -25.21 9.88
CA ARG A 893 -7.00 -23.90 10.53
C ARG A 893 -5.92 -23.52 11.54
N LEU A 894 -5.69 -22.23 11.70
CA LEU A 894 -4.92 -21.62 12.79
C LEU A 894 -5.88 -21.10 13.85
N LEU A 895 -5.76 -21.56 15.10
CA LEU A 895 -6.55 -21.10 16.24
C LEU A 895 -5.68 -20.38 17.28
N VAL A 896 -6.30 -19.57 18.13
CA VAL A 896 -5.65 -18.74 19.16
C VAL A 896 -6.18 -19.06 20.57
N ASP A 897 -5.32 -18.96 21.58
CA ASP A 897 -5.66 -18.98 23.00
C ASP A 897 -6.59 -17.77 23.34
N PRO A 898 -7.82 -17.98 23.86
CA PRO A 898 -8.83 -16.92 24.01
C PRO A 898 -8.39 -15.64 24.75
N PRO A 899 -7.51 -15.66 25.76
CA PRO A 899 -6.95 -14.44 26.37
C PRO A 899 -6.08 -13.59 25.42
N TYR A 900 -5.55 -14.17 24.34
CA TYR A 900 -4.64 -13.51 23.40
C TYR A 900 -5.27 -13.19 22.02
N ASP A 901 -6.58 -13.45 21.83
CA ASP A 901 -7.28 -12.96 20.63
C ASP A 901 -7.43 -11.44 20.66
N ILE A 902 -6.79 -10.76 19.71
CA ILE A 902 -6.82 -9.30 19.57
C ILE A 902 -8.26 -8.78 19.44
N PHE A 903 -9.14 -9.52 18.78
CA PHE A 903 -10.41 -8.99 18.31
C PHE A 903 -11.53 -9.10 19.35
N THR A 904 -11.63 -10.25 20.05
CA THR A 904 -12.46 -10.42 21.25
C THR A 904 -12.10 -9.38 22.32
N HIS A 905 -10.82 -9.01 22.43
CA HIS A 905 -10.32 -8.04 23.42
C HIS A 905 -10.05 -6.64 22.87
N ARG A 906 -10.49 -6.29 21.65
CA ARG A 906 -10.11 -5.01 20.99
C ARG A 906 -10.49 -3.76 21.80
N TYR A 907 -11.50 -3.87 22.66
CA TYR A 907 -11.96 -2.81 23.54
C TYR A 907 -11.72 -3.14 25.04
N HIS A 908 -10.94 -4.20 25.33
CA HIS A 908 -10.80 -4.84 26.64
C HIS A 908 -9.33 -5.23 26.96
N ARG A 909 -8.43 -4.24 26.92
CA ARG A 909 -7.01 -4.37 27.29
C ARG A 909 -6.82 -4.80 28.78
N PRO A 910 -5.70 -5.45 29.16
CA PRO A 910 -4.43 -5.64 28.42
C PRO A 910 -4.44 -6.76 27.38
N TYR A 911 -3.82 -6.52 26.23
CA TYR A 911 -3.43 -7.54 25.26
C TYR A 911 -2.17 -8.30 25.75
N GLN A 912 -2.35 -9.47 26.36
CA GLN A 912 -1.23 -10.32 26.78
C GLN A 912 -1.63 -11.80 26.83
N SER A 913 -0.68 -12.69 26.56
CA SER A 913 -0.86 -14.12 26.80
C SER A 913 -0.97 -14.40 28.31
N VAL A 914 -1.82 -15.35 28.72
CA VAL A 914 -2.15 -15.63 30.13
C VAL A 914 -1.97 -17.13 30.41
N GLU A 915 -1.21 -17.45 31.47
CA GLU A 915 -0.99 -18.83 31.92
C GLU A 915 -2.32 -19.56 32.16
N ASN A 916 -2.60 -20.59 31.36
CA ASN A 916 -3.75 -21.46 31.53
C ASN A 916 -3.43 -22.91 31.11
N ALA A 917 -4.41 -23.81 31.11
CA ALA A 917 -4.20 -25.25 30.84
C ALA A 917 -5.50 -25.97 30.41
N ASP A 918 -6.50 -25.26 29.87
CA ASP A 918 -7.86 -25.81 29.73
C ASP A 918 -8.15 -26.53 28.40
N GLY A 919 -7.33 -26.28 27.37
CA GLY A 919 -7.35 -26.93 26.06
C GLY A 919 -8.26 -26.25 25.02
N ARG A 920 -8.73 -25.03 25.27
CA ARG A 920 -9.68 -24.32 24.40
C ARG A 920 -9.00 -23.26 23.56
N PHE A 921 -8.97 -23.49 22.26
CA PHE A 921 -8.53 -22.51 21.27
C PHE A 921 -9.71 -22.09 20.40
N MET A 922 -9.76 -20.82 20.01
CA MET A 922 -10.86 -20.24 19.23
C MET A 922 -10.43 -19.74 17.84
N GLU A 923 -11.42 -19.49 16.98
CA GLU A 923 -11.17 -18.83 15.69
C GLU A 923 -10.83 -17.35 15.89
N ILE A 924 -9.83 -16.89 15.15
CA ILE A 924 -9.44 -15.48 15.04
C ILE A 924 -10.50 -14.77 14.18
N ARG A 925 -11.50 -14.14 14.81
CA ARG A 925 -12.67 -13.53 14.14
C ARG A 925 -12.63 -12.01 14.21
N VAL A 926 -12.89 -11.35 13.09
CA VAL A 926 -12.73 -9.90 12.94
C VAL A 926 -14.01 -9.25 12.46
N GLU A 927 -14.49 -8.21 13.14
CA GLU A 927 -15.53 -7.33 12.61
C GLU A 927 -14.98 -6.54 11.42
N THR A 928 -15.59 -6.68 10.23
CA THR A 928 -15.17 -6.05 8.98
C THR A 928 -16.10 -4.93 8.54
N ASN A 929 -17.36 -4.96 8.95
CA ASN A 929 -18.32 -3.89 8.72
C ASN A 929 -19.00 -3.60 10.05
N ARG A 930 -19.06 -2.32 10.42
CA ARG A 930 -19.71 -1.88 11.66
C ARG A 930 -21.23 -2.00 11.54
N ARG A 931 -21.92 -2.00 12.67
CA ARG A 931 -23.39 -1.83 12.70
C ARG A 931 -23.75 -0.43 12.19
N ARG A 932 -24.70 -0.31 11.28
CA ARG A 932 -25.33 0.96 10.86
C ARG A 932 -26.80 1.05 11.29
N ILE A 933 -27.31 2.27 11.34
CA ILE A 933 -28.74 2.56 11.44
C ILE A 933 -29.08 3.51 10.27
N GLY A 934 -29.99 3.12 9.39
CA GLY A 934 -30.49 4.01 8.34
C GLY A 934 -31.39 5.12 8.89
N ARG A 935 -31.60 6.20 8.13
CA ARG A 935 -32.41 7.36 8.58
C ARG A 935 -33.89 7.03 8.82
N ASP A 936 -34.37 5.94 8.23
CA ASP A 936 -35.70 5.34 8.46
C ASP A 936 -35.79 4.52 9.77
N GLY A 937 -34.65 4.25 10.42
CA GLY A 937 -34.52 3.37 11.59
C GLY A 937 -34.19 1.91 11.26
N THR A 938 -33.93 1.56 9.99
CA THR A 938 -33.50 0.21 9.59
C THR A 938 -32.14 -0.13 10.23
N LEU A 939 -32.06 -1.27 10.91
CA LEU A 939 -30.85 -1.75 11.56
C LEU A 939 -30.06 -2.69 10.64
N PHE A 940 -28.83 -2.30 10.30
CA PHE A 940 -27.88 -3.14 9.59
C PHE A 940 -26.88 -3.72 10.61
N PRO A 941 -26.86 -5.04 10.84
CA PRO A 941 -25.97 -5.64 11.84
C PRO A 941 -24.51 -5.55 11.41
N ALA A 942 -23.61 -5.52 12.39
CA ALA A 942 -22.18 -5.68 12.14
C ALA A 942 -21.89 -7.02 11.45
N GLN A 943 -20.88 -7.05 10.58
CA GLN A 943 -20.45 -8.22 9.85
C GLN A 943 -18.98 -8.52 10.16
N GLY A 944 -18.57 -9.78 10.02
CA GLY A 944 -17.19 -10.17 10.28
C GLY A 944 -16.76 -11.43 9.57
N SER A 945 -15.45 -11.63 9.53
CA SER A 945 -14.78 -12.74 8.83
C SER A 945 -13.83 -13.50 9.76
N SER A 946 -13.66 -14.80 9.50
CA SER A 946 -12.70 -15.65 10.21
C SER A 946 -11.36 -15.64 9.48
N ARG A 947 -10.27 -15.31 10.19
CA ARG A 947 -8.89 -15.39 9.68
C ARG A 947 -8.25 -16.76 9.87
N SER A 948 -8.93 -17.66 10.59
CA SER A 948 -8.44 -18.99 10.96
C SER A 948 -8.34 -20.02 9.84
N PRO A 949 -9.27 -20.13 8.87
CA PRO A 949 -9.19 -21.15 7.81
C PRO A 949 -7.92 -21.01 6.98
N LEU A 950 -7.19 -22.11 6.81
CA LEU A 950 -5.97 -22.18 6.00
C LEU A 950 -6.30 -22.81 4.65
N ARG A 951 -6.15 -22.04 3.57
CA ARG A 951 -6.47 -22.45 2.21
C ARG A 951 -5.38 -23.38 1.69
N ARG A 952 -5.75 -24.61 1.33
CA ARG A 952 -4.86 -25.51 0.58
C ARG A 952 -4.60 -24.96 -0.82
N GLY A 953 -3.40 -25.18 -1.37
CA GLY A 953 -3.08 -24.94 -2.77
C GLY A 953 -1.63 -24.55 -3.02
N SER A 954 -1.33 -24.23 -4.27
CA SER A 954 0.04 -23.98 -4.75
C SER A 954 0.32 -22.49 -4.96
N ILE A 955 1.58 -22.07 -4.73
CA ILE A 955 2.07 -20.73 -5.12
C ILE A 955 3.01 -20.74 -6.33
N ASP A 956 3.08 -21.86 -7.05
CA ASP A 956 3.71 -21.95 -8.37
C ASP A 956 2.73 -21.53 -9.49
N PRO A 957 2.97 -20.47 -10.28
CA PRO A 957 2.08 -20.04 -11.37
C PRO A 957 1.90 -21.04 -12.53
N ARG A 958 2.59 -22.19 -12.50
CA ARG A 958 2.45 -23.31 -13.45
C ARG A 958 1.42 -24.35 -13.00
N ASP A 959 0.97 -24.28 -11.76
CA ASP A 959 0.12 -25.26 -11.09
C ASP A 959 -1.37 -25.03 -11.43
N PRO A 960 -2.19 -26.10 -11.64
CA PRO A 960 -3.65 -25.94 -11.74
C PRO A 960 -4.27 -25.28 -10.50
N ASP A 961 -3.76 -25.57 -9.30
CA ASP A 961 -4.28 -25.08 -8.03
C ASP A 961 -3.54 -23.82 -7.54
N TYR A 962 -2.96 -23.06 -8.49
CA TYR A 962 -2.27 -21.80 -8.22
C TYR A 962 -3.21 -20.73 -7.64
N THR A 963 -2.86 -20.22 -6.46
CA THR A 963 -3.48 -19.03 -5.87
C THR A 963 -2.55 -18.34 -4.88
N THR A 964 -2.42 -17.02 -4.97
CA THR A 964 -1.58 -16.24 -4.03
C THR A 964 -2.12 -16.23 -2.60
N LEU A 965 -3.32 -16.79 -2.37
CA LEU A 965 -3.96 -16.99 -1.08
C LEU A 965 -3.71 -18.36 -0.44
N ALA A 966 -2.95 -19.27 -1.07
CA ALA A 966 -2.68 -20.59 -0.48
C ALA A 966 -1.78 -20.44 0.76
N ASP A 967 -2.17 -21.05 1.88
CA ASP A 967 -1.40 -21.06 3.13
C ASP A 967 -0.63 -22.36 3.32
N TRP A 968 -1.05 -23.48 2.72
CA TRP A 968 -0.44 -24.80 2.92
C TRP A 968 -0.66 -25.78 1.77
N GLU A 969 0.16 -26.84 1.72
CA GLU A 969 0.05 -27.95 0.79
C GLU A 969 0.56 -29.27 1.42
N ALA A 970 0.11 -30.42 0.90
CA ALA A 970 0.48 -31.76 1.36
C ALA A 970 1.09 -32.60 0.22
N SER A 971 2.37 -32.94 0.37
CA SER A 971 3.09 -33.83 -0.53
C SER A 971 2.91 -35.28 -0.10
N VAL A 972 1.98 -36.01 -0.71
CA VAL A 972 1.79 -37.45 -0.43
C VAL A 972 3.06 -38.25 -0.75
N SER A 973 3.63 -38.04 -1.94
CA SER A 973 4.87 -38.72 -2.39
C SER A 973 6.10 -38.34 -1.57
N GLY A 974 6.17 -37.10 -1.06
CA GLY A 974 7.18 -36.68 -0.09
C GLY A 974 6.87 -37.04 1.36
N SER A 975 5.62 -37.42 1.66
CA SER A 975 5.04 -37.64 2.99
C SER A 975 5.27 -36.49 3.99
N PHE A 976 5.04 -35.26 3.54
CA PHE A 976 5.11 -34.05 4.37
C PHE A 976 3.96 -33.07 4.10
N ILE A 977 3.65 -32.26 5.11
CA ILE A 977 2.81 -31.07 5.00
C ILE A 977 3.72 -29.86 5.11
N GLU A 978 3.49 -28.83 4.30
CA GLU A 978 4.18 -27.55 4.36
C GLU A 978 3.19 -26.38 4.39
N ALA A 979 3.53 -25.33 5.13
CA ALA A 979 2.69 -24.15 5.30
C ALA A 979 3.50 -22.86 5.39
N ARG A 980 2.88 -21.75 5.01
CA ARG A 980 3.36 -20.37 5.21
C ARG A 980 2.30 -19.58 5.97
N ILE A 981 2.67 -19.03 7.11
CA ILE A 981 1.80 -18.28 8.02
C ILE A 981 2.26 -16.83 8.00
N GLY A 982 1.40 -15.91 7.56
CA GLY A 982 1.73 -14.48 7.53
C GLY A 982 1.92 -13.94 8.94
N TRP A 983 2.97 -13.14 9.18
CA TRP A 983 3.38 -12.73 10.53
C TRP A 983 2.24 -12.14 11.39
N GLY A 984 1.37 -11.31 10.80
CA GLY A 984 0.22 -10.70 11.50
C GLY A 984 -0.87 -11.68 11.95
N LEU A 985 -0.82 -12.96 11.58
CA LEU A 985 -1.69 -14.00 12.14
C LEU A 985 -1.24 -14.49 13.52
N LEU A 986 0.02 -14.24 13.89
CA LEU A 986 0.66 -14.73 15.12
C LEU A 986 0.95 -13.59 16.11
N ASN A 987 0.13 -12.53 16.05
CA ASN A 987 0.26 -11.30 16.85
C ASN A 987 1.66 -10.64 16.82
N VAL A 988 2.41 -10.84 15.73
CA VAL A 988 3.70 -10.17 15.48
C VAL A 988 3.43 -8.72 15.07
N THR A 989 4.02 -7.78 15.79
CA THR A 989 3.86 -6.33 15.58
C THR A 989 4.96 -5.76 14.68
N ASP A 990 6.17 -6.35 14.75
CA ASP A 990 7.26 -6.12 13.81
C ASP A 990 8.21 -7.35 13.77
N PRO A 991 8.20 -8.17 12.70
CA PRO A 991 9.12 -9.30 12.57
C PRO A 991 10.57 -8.84 12.38
N SER A 992 10.81 -7.61 11.90
CA SER A 992 12.14 -7.10 11.59
C SER A 992 12.97 -6.78 12.85
N SER A 993 12.32 -6.49 13.99
CA SER A 993 12.94 -6.42 15.32
C SER A 993 12.48 -7.52 16.30
N ARG A 994 11.84 -8.59 15.78
CA ARG A 994 11.34 -9.75 16.54
C ARG A 994 10.35 -9.36 17.65
N ARG A 995 9.30 -8.64 17.29
CA ARG A 995 8.33 -8.08 18.24
C ARG A 995 6.95 -8.70 18.14
N VAL A 996 6.39 -9.06 19.30
CA VAL A 996 5.02 -9.55 19.46
C VAL A 996 4.22 -8.64 20.39
N LEU A 997 2.89 -8.72 20.30
CA LEU A 997 1.95 -7.91 21.06
C LEU A 997 2.03 -8.26 22.56
N HIS A 998 2.29 -7.28 23.41
CA HIS A 998 2.36 -7.47 24.86
C HIS A 998 2.20 -6.15 25.62
N ASP A 999 0.99 -5.91 26.14
CA ASP A 999 0.71 -4.79 27.03
C ASP A 999 1.36 -4.95 28.41
N ASP A 1000 2.00 -3.89 28.91
CA ASP A 1000 2.31 -3.78 30.34
C ASP A 1000 1.00 -3.45 31.10
N PRO A 1001 0.49 -4.32 31.99
CA PRO A 1001 -0.71 -4.03 32.77
C PRO A 1001 -0.57 -2.83 33.72
N ASN A 1002 0.64 -2.29 33.90
CA ASN A 1002 0.91 -1.10 34.70
C ASN A 1002 0.89 0.21 33.88
N ASP A 1003 1.06 0.16 32.55
CA ASP A 1003 0.96 1.34 31.68
C ASP A 1003 0.19 1.04 30.37
N LEU A 1004 -1.13 1.16 30.46
CA LEU A 1004 -2.04 0.99 29.33
C LEU A 1004 -2.25 2.27 28.50
N ARG A 1005 -1.36 3.28 28.56
CA ARG A 1005 -1.49 4.51 27.75
C ARG A 1005 -1.32 4.28 26.25
N SER A 1006 -0.42 3.38 25.87
CA SER A 1006 -0.17 2.95 24.49
C SER A 1006 -0.20 1.43 24.42
N ILE A 1007 -0.45 0.87 23.24
CA ILE A 1007 -0.36 -0.59 23.03
C ILE A 1007 1.10 -1.03 23.16
N GLY A 1008 1.34 -2.12 23.89
CA GLY A 1008 2.68 -2.60 24.23
C GLY A 1008 3.20 -3.71 23.32
N THR A 1009 4.52 -3.89 23.31
CA THR A 1009 5.20 -4.98 22.57
C THR A 1009 6.48 -5.43 23.29
N VAL A 1010 6.72 -6.74 23.27
CA VAL A 1010 7.93 -7.40 23.81
C VAL A 1010 8.78 -8.00 22.68
N GLU A 1011 10.10 -8.02 22.86
CA GLU A 1011 11.00 -8.75 21.96
C GLU A 1011 10.94 -10.25 22.28
N THR A 1012 10.70 -11.09 21.28
CA THR A 1012 10.72 -12.55 21.42
C THR A 1012 12.13 -13.13 21.22
N PRO A 1013 12.54 -14.14 22.02
CA PRO A 1013 13.74 -14.93 21.74
C PRO A 1013 13.63 -15.76 20.44
N GLY A 1014 12.42 -15.97 19.94
CA GLY A 1014 12.06 -16.94 18.90
C GLY A 1014 10.83 -17.75 19.31
N PHE A 1015 10.23 -18.47 18.35
CA PHE A 1015 9.02 -19.26 18.59
C PHE A 1015 9.36 -20.72 18.91
N ARG A 1016 8.70 -21.32 19.91
CA ARG A 1016 8.83 -22.76 20.22
C ARG A 1016 7.65 -23.53 19.64
N PHE A 1017 7.91 -24.73 19.15
CA PHE A 1017 6.89 -25.58 18.53
C PHE A 1017 6.71 -26.90 19.27
N TYR A 1018 5.46 -27.34 19.43
CA TYR A 1018 5.12 -28.65 19.97
C TYR A 1018 4.14 -29.34 19.00
N ALA A 1019 4.67 -30.27 18.20
CA ALA A 1019 3.88 -30.98 17.19
C ALA A 1019 3.37 -32.32 17.73
N THR A 1020 2.10 -32.62 17.49
CA THR A 1020 1.47 -33.90 17.81
C THR A 1020 0.77 -34.50 16.59
N ALA A 1021 0.72 -35.83 16.53
CA ALA A 1021 -0.16 -36.58 15.65
C ALA A 1021 -1.21 -37.30 16.50
N VAL A 1022 -2.45 -37.27 16.06
CA VAL A 1022 -3.60 -37.80 16.78
C VAL A 1022 -4.44 -38.71 15.89
N LYS A 1023 -5.13 -39.69 16.49
CA LYS A 1023 -6.22 -40.41 15.83
C LYS A 1023 -7.55 -39.68 16.10
N PRO A 1024 -8.26 -39.19 15.08
CA PRO A 1024 -9.59 -38.62 15.25
C PRO A 1024 -10.63 -39.63 15.75
N GLU A 1025 -11.62 -39.13 16.50
CA GLU A 1025 -12.81 -39.86 16.95
C GLU A 1025 -14.11 -39.13 16.57
N ALA A 1026 -13.98 -38.00 15.86
CA ALA A 1026 -15.04 -37.24 15.22
C ALA A 1026 -14.54 -36.75 13.84
N PRO A 1027 -15.43 -36.27 12.94
CA PRO A 1027 -15.01 -35.70 11.66
C PRO A 1027 -14.09 -34.47 11.81
N PRO A 1028 -13.28 -34.15 10.79
CA PRO A 1028 -12.50 -32.91 10.70
C PRO A 1028 -13.33 -31.63 10.87
N GLY A 1029 -12.66 -30.54 11.22
CA GLY A 1029 -13.29 -29.22 11.38
C GLY A 1029 -14.04 -29.01 12.71
N GLY A 1030 -13.89 -29.92 13.67
CA GLY A 1030 -14.53 -29.82 14.98
C GLY A 1030 -14.06 -28.62 15.83
N GLU A 1031 -14.94 -28.19 16.74
CA GLU A 1031 -14.63 -27.26 17.85
C GLU A 1031 -13.59 -27.89 18.81
N THR A 1032 -12.80 -27.06 19.49
CA THR A 1032 -11.81 -27.54 20.47
C THR A 1032 -12.38 -27.60 21.90
N PRO A 1033 -11.89 -28.52 22.77
CA PRO A 1033 -10.88 -29.55 22.52
C PRO A 1033 -11.40 -30.65 21.56
N LEU A 1034 -10.57 -31.05 20.59
CA LEU A 1034 -10.96 -32.03 19.57
C LEU A 1034 -11.16 -33.43 20.17
N LYS A 1035 -12.14 -34.16 19.64
CA LYS A 1035 -12.31 -35.59 19.90
C LYS A 1035 -11.27 -36.40 19.14
N ALA A 1036 -10.12 -36.57 19.77
CA ALA A 1036 -9.00 -37.33 19.24
C ALA A 1036 -8.13 -37.90 20.38
N ARG A 1037 -7.42 -39.00 20.09
CA ARG A 1037 -6.43 -39.63 20.98
C ARG A 1037 -5.01 -39.38 20.49
N LEU A 1038 -4.09 -39.09 21.40
CA LEU A 1038 -2.67 -38.88 21.10
C LEU A 1038 -2.06 -40.18 20.54
N ALA A 1039 -1.35 -40.06 19.42
CA ALA A 1039 -0.59 -41.13 18.81
C ALA A 1039 0.92 -40.89 18.92
N ASP A 1040 1.38 -39.68 18.57
CA ASP A 1040 2.80 -39.33 18.57
C ASP A 1040 3.03 -37.85 18.88
N ARG A 1041 4.26 -37.49 19.27
CA ARG A 1041 4.68 -36.10 19.46
C ARG A 1041 6.15 -35.88 19.11
N LEU A 1042 6.47 -34.65 18.76
CA LEU A 1042 7.81 -34.19 18.46
C LEU A 1042 8.10 -32.90 19.27
N PRO A 1043 9.07 -32.91 20.21
CA PRO A 1043 9.98 -34.01 20.57
C PRO A 1043 9.29 -35.22 21.23
N ALA A 1044 9.89 -36.41 21.06
CA ALA A 1044 9.30 -37.69 21.48
C ALA A 1044 9.70 -38.16 22.89
N ALA A 1045 10.49 -37.40 23.65
CA ALA A 1045 10.94 -37.80 24.99
C ALA A 1045 9.75 -37.92 25.98
N ALA A 1046 9.88 -38.75 27.02
CA ALA A 1046 8.82 -38.98 27.99
C ALA A 1046 8.58 -37.76 28.90
N HIS A 1047 9.65 -37.13 29.37
CA HIS A 1047 9.67 -35.88 30.12
C HIS A 1047 10.30 -34.79 29.26
N LEU A 1048 9.70 -33.60 29.28
CA LEU A 1048 10.11 -32.43 28.51
C LEU A 1048 9.86 -31.18 29.36
N ALA A 1049 10.79 -30.24 29.35
CA ALA A 1049 10.61 -28.86 29.77
C ALA A 1049 10.48 -27.94 28.55
N ALA A 1050 10.04 -26.69 28.75
CA ALA A 1050 10.00 -25.67 27.69
C ALA A 1050 11.34 -25.48 26.94
N ALA A 1051 12.47 -25.75 27.59
CA ALA A 1051 13.80 -25.65 27.00
C ALA A 1051 14.13 -26.81 26.01
N ASP A 1052 13.39 -27.92 26.07
CA ASP A 1052 13.58 -29.07 25.18
C ASP A 1052 12.78 -28.95 23.87
N LEU A 1053 11.87 -27.98 23.78
CA LEU A 1053 11.08 -27.73 22.57
C LEU A 1053 11.92 -27.02 21.49
N PRO A 1054 11.75 -27.39 20.20
CA PRO A 1054 12.45 -26.76 19.09
C PRO A 1054 12.12 -25.26 19.00
N LEU A 1055 13.14 -24.41 19.17
CA LEU A 1055 13.07 -22.95 19.09
C LEU A 1055 13.52 -22.47 17.70
N TYR A 1056 12.64 -21.76 16.97
CA TYR A 1056 13.02 -21.00 15.78
C TYR A 1056 13.34 -19.54 16.15
N ALA A 1057 14.62 -19.17 16.07
CA ALA A 1057 15.06 -17.80 16.21
C ALA A 1057 15.59 -17.29 14.86
N TRP A 1058 14.95 -16.26 14.30
CA TRP A 1058 15.42 -15.59 13.08
C TRP A 1058 16.29 -14.37 13.39
N ARG A 1059 16.93 -13.83 12.36
CA ARG A 1059 17.71 -12.58 12.43
C ARG A 1059 16.83 -11.41 12.01
N GLY A 1060 16.77 -10.35 12.83
CA GLY A 1060 16.14 -9.09 12.46
C GLY A 1060 16.89 -8.31 11.37
N TRP A 1061 16.23 -7.30 10.79
CA TRP A 1061 16.72 -6.54 9.64
C TRP A 1061 16.30 -5.06 9.69
N ASP A 1062 17.17 -4.15 9.26
CA ASP A 1062 16.85 -2.71 9.10
C ASP A 1062 16.67 -2.31 7.63
N ARG A 1063 16.68 -3.29 6.72
CA ARG A 1063 16.39 -3.17 5.29
C ARG A 1063 15.80 -4.50 4.81
N PRO A 1064 14.58 -4.54 4.25
CA PRO A 1064 14.04 -5.77 3.66
C PRO A 1064 14.80 -6.17 2.40
N SER A 1065 14.81 -7.45 2.11
CA SER A 1065 15.05 -7.96 0.77
C SER A 1065 13.72 -8.16 0.05
N TYR A 1066 13.67 -7.81 -1.23
CA TYR A 1066 12.46 -7.90 -2.04
C TYR A 1066 12.77 -8.00 -3.53
N ARG A 1067 11.73 -8.31 -4.31
CA ARG A 1067 11.72 -8.22 -5.78
C ARG A 1067 10.42 -7.59 -6.25
N ILE A 1068 10.45 -6.93 -7.41
CA ILE A 1068 9.26 -6.39 -8.06
C ILE A 1068 8.94 -7.23 -9.30
N GLU A 1069 7.73 -7.77 -9.35
CA GLU A 1069 7.23 -8.62 -10.43
C GLU A 1069 5.82 -8.18 -10.88
N LYS A 1070 5.36 -8.64 -12.05
CA LYS A 1070 3.98 -8.37 -12.49
C LYS A 1070 3.02 -9.31 -11.77
N LYS A 1071 1.91 -8.77 -11.26
CA LYS A 1071 0.79 -9.60 -10.81
C LYS A 1071 0.06 -10.24 -11.98
N ALA A 1072 -0.73 -11.28 -11.69
CA ALA A 1072 -1.68 -11.83 -12.66
C ALA A 1072 -2.65 -10.75 -13.20
N SER A 1073 -3.05 -9.80 -12.35
CA SER A 1073 -3.94 -8.68 -12.69
C SER A 1073 -3.44 -7.84 -13.87
N TRP A 1074 -2.13 -7.59 -14.00
CA TRP A 1074 -1.54 -6.84 -15.12
C TRP A 1074 -1.92 -7.42 -16.50
N ALA A 1075 -1.94 -8.75 -16.63
CA ALA A 1075 -2.25 -9.44 -17.88
C ALA A 1075 -3.76 -9.51 -18.18
N ILE A 1076 -4.61 -9.30 -17.17
CA ILE A 1076 -6.07 -9.28 -17.27
C ILE A 1076 -6.53 -7.86 -17.62
N LEU A 1077 -6.04 -6.87 -16.87
CA LEU A 1077 -6.21 -5.44 -17.13
C LEU A 1077 -5.78 -5.05 -18.55
N LYS A 1078 -4.66 -5.60 -19.04
CA LYS A 1078 -4.26 -5.40 -20.44
C LYS A 1078 -5.35 -5.79 -21.44
N LYS A 1079 -5.92 -6.98 -21.30
CA LYS A 1079 -7.00 -7.47 -22.19
C LYS A 1079 -8.25 -6.59 -22.08
N ALA A 1080 -8.56 -6.11 -20.88
CA ALA A 1080 -9.68 -5.20 -20.64
C ALA A 1080 -9.46 -3.84 -21.32
N PHE A 1081 -8.29 -3.22 -21.14
CA PHE A 1081 -7.94 -1.93 -21.72
C PHE A 1081 -7.88 -1.96 -23.25
N GLU A 1082 -7.37 -3.04 -23.85
CA GLU A 1082 -7.47 -3.28 -25.30
C GLU A 1082 -8.92 -3.48 -25.78
N SER A 1083 -9.80 -4.02 -24.92
CA SER A 1083 -11.22 -4.23 -25.27
C SER A 1083 -12.01 -2.93 -25.24
N LEU A 1084 -11.75 -2.07 -24.25
CA LEU A 1084 -12.32 -0.71 -24.18
C LEU A 1084 -11.93 0.14 -25.41
N ASP A 1085 -10.72 -0.04 -25.95
CA ASP A 1085 -10.29 0.64 -27.17
C ASP A 1085 -11.01 0.11 -28.42
N ARG A 1086 -11.18 -1.22 -28.54
CA ARG A 1086 -11.96 -1.83 -29.64
C ARG A 1086 -13.43 -1.38 -29.63
N GLN A 1087 -14.03 -1.28 -28.45
CA GLN A 1087 -15.39 -0.74 -28.28
C GLN A 1087 -15.47 0.74 -28.69
N ALA A 1088 -14.46 1.55 -28.32
CA ALA A 1088 -14.37 2.96 -28.70
C ALA A 1088 -14.04 3.19 -30.19
N ALA A 1089 -13.47 2.20 -30.89
CA ALA A 1089 -13.31 2.21 -32.34
C ALA A 1089 -14.63 1.87 -33.05
N ALA A 1090 -15.29 0.76 -32.66
CA ALA A 1090 -16.54 0.33 -33.27
C ALA A 1090 -17.67 1.37 -33.16
N SER A 1091 -17.75 2.11 -32.05
CA SER A 1091 -18.72 3.21 -31.88
C SER A 1091 -18.40 4.48 -32.69
N ARG A 1092 -17.19 4.59 -33.26
CA ARG A 1092 -16.79 5.70 -34.15
C ARG A 1092 -17.02 5.39 -35.63
N GLU A 1093 -17.03 4.12 -36.03
CA GLU A 1093 -17.21 3.71 -37.43
C GLU A 1093 -18.69 3.57 -37.82
N GLY A 1094 -19.55 3.10 -36.90
CA GLY A 1094 -21.00 3.03 -37.09
C GLY A 1094 -21.49 1.84 -37.95
N PRO A 1095 -22.81 1.59 -38.00
CA PRO A 1095 -23.44 0.55 -38.81
C PRO A 1095 -23.84 1.03 -40.23
#